data_AF-A0AA92RBB9-F1
#
_entry.id   AF-A0AA92RBB9-F1
#
_cell.length_a   1.000
_cell.length_b   1.000
_cell.length_c   1.000
_cell.angle_alpha   90.00
_cell.angle_beta   90.00
_cell.angle_gamma   90.00
#
_symmetry.space_group_name_H-M   'P 1'
#
loop_
_entity.id
_entity.type
_entity.pdbx_description
1 polymer ?
#
loop_
_entity_poly.entity_id
_entity_poly.type
_entity_poly.pdbx_seq_one_letter_code
_entity_poly.pdbx_strand_id
1 'polypeptide(L)'
;MSYKVRARIWEFSRSRRAWHAAFLVATLFAFIPPDAIAQPSIWRAEVPGSLPAQDRSPIVQLAGRFGNPSEHALQIKTSESPPGEASDVLQRVQTDQIQLSVIPIDTLTAQFPDFAVFNSIFLFKDFDAVDKFEASVDGRKLLKSLEKKGLRGLGYLHGGMVQIASRKPLLAFDDLKGLKLGTPTNETEMRQFTALGASPVPLASAVRTVALENGAVDATEIGWLELARAGNRASGFSILESNHRYRGYVLVANKTSFDKLPALARLQLLTNAKSIIDEHNAGVRRSENAARQLVLLDTKSSSFFSANDYDALIEKLKIGGWSTTSKQRTAVVRALAVSDLGLAQKHFVNVAPSQPPPPAPLPDWALVPTSAGSASQPAATTEAIVYNADLSPQLQRRKDFPRRPVLKSRQMATLSFGIGPARSSSVLAPMSPPPEILKSREDVSLTIVLACSFCEPNVESLKKITYSPSLHRSNEVSFQFTPQRGSQDTPYTATLQLLIINDKTGVEHDRLSVVVGVDSEGDLPAASAENVAAAGASAPSGTSDWTPDVVLYATKESERSISIRIEPKNEDLKKLLGPLALDAQGQSVKFDSGVTDPDLIAAMTTSTYGAMSAVSLQGEFIKRLSATGSDAVVSTESQESLLLTPEESTNVAKTIADAGQQLYRHLFTQASDSRLGALVRKLELAGAQAKGRPLRLQIVTDRISLPWQYLHPPGKTIDAARFWGLQFNLSVLRAGTGGPPKEATRNRSLARKVVFALYGSSADSSVSFARKQIEQLSSIPVSDLLEVDSGTDFLGKALTSQREQISAIVTFLHASSGATQTASTAAPQEPQLSFNDGDLVTSYRLERLLNAQSSEELESRAPYLSGTPLVILNACETGPSIPLPHVRLQDALFALGAQGVLVTEVPVWTHLGHEMGMQLITRLGKGEPVSDALTAIRRELYAKKRNPLGLLYVYYGDPAATLRH
;
A
#
# COMPACT_ATOMS: atom_id res chain seq x y z
N MET A 1 10.38 -11.82 56.14
CA MET A 1 11.86 -11.84 56.24
C MET A 1 12.42 -11.13 55.01
N SER A 2 13.47 -10.31 55.01
CA SER A 2 14.33 -9.78 56.08
C SER A 2 15.43 -8.93 55.40
N TYR A 3 15.55 -7.66 55.80
CA TYR A 3 16.82 -7.06 56.27
C TYR A 3 18.06 -6.89 55.35
N LYS A 4 18.09 -7.30 54.08
CA LYS A 4 19.36 -7.25 53.29
C LYS A 4 19.53 -6.13 52.25
N VAL A 5 18.57 -5.24 52.03
CA VAL A 5 18.77 -4.10 51.11
C VAL A 5 19.04 -2.78 51.84
N ARG A 6 18.76 -2.68 53.15
CA ARG A 6 19.15 -1.53 53.98
C ARG A 6 20.67 -1.36 54.17
N ALA A 7 21.49 -2.33 53.76
CA ALA A 7 22.93 -2.33 53.99
C ALA A 7 23.77 -1.65 52.89
N ARG A 8 23.21 -1.28 51.72
CA ARG A 8 24.01 -0.65 50.64
C ARG A 8 23.94 0.87 50.57
N ILE A 9 23.09 1.51 51.36
CA ILE A 9 22.96 2.99 51.38
C ILE A 9 23.88 3.63 52.44
N TRP A 10 24.54 2.82 53.28
CA TRP A 10 25.27 3.33 54.45
C TRP A 10 26.79 3.57 54.25
N GLU A 11 27.35 3.30 53.06
CA GLU A 11 28.80 3.46 52.81
C GLU A 11 29.21 4.62 51.89
N PHE A 12 28.27 5.45 51.40
CA PHE A 12 28.62 6.56 50.48
C PHE A 12 28.70 7.95 51.14
N SER A 13 28.80 8.06 52.47
CA SER A 13 28.77 9.33 53.20
C SER A 13 30.09 9.71 53.89
N ARG A 14 31.24 9.66 53.19
CA ARG A 14 32.51 10.15 53.76
C ARG A 14 33.46 10.88 52.80
N SER A 15 32.96 11.70 51.87
CA SER A 15 33.81 12.70 51.20
C SER A 15 33.31 14.14 51.41
N ARG A 16 34.10 14.95 52.11
CA ARG A 16 33.82 16.38 52.38
C ARG A 16 33.79 17.26 51.13
N ARG A 17 34.11 16.74 49.94
CA ARG A 17 34.01 17.47 48.66
C ARG A 17 32.62 17.46 48.03
N ALA A 18 31.72 16.56 48.45
CA ALA A 18 30.35 16.51 47.94
C ALA A 18 29.42 17.58 48.53
N TRP A 19 29.75 18.13 49.70
CA TRP A 19 28.89 19.09 50.39
C TRP A 19 28.92 20.50 49.79
N HIS A 20 30.03 20.94 49.20
CA HIS A 20 30.10 22.25 48.53
C HIS A 20 29.52 22.24 47.11
N ALA A 21 29.55 21.11 46.40
CA ALA A 21 28.88 20.97 45.10
C ALA A 21 27.35 20.85 45.25
N ALA A 22 26.87 20.15 46.27
CA ALA A 22 25.43 20.01 46.52
C ALA A 22 24.77 21.34 46.94
N PHE A 23 25.47 22.21 47.67
CA PHE A 23 24.90 23.50 48.09
C PHE A 23 24.84 24.53 46.95
N LEU A 24 25.80 24.48 45.99
CA LEU A 24 25.79 25.33 44.79
C LEU A 24 24.77 24.87 43.75
N VAL A 25 24.49 23.57 43.64
CA VAL A 25 23.40 23.06 42.78
C VAL A 25 22.03 23.32 43.42
N ALA A 26 21.89 23.23 44.74
CA ALA A 26 20.63 23.54 45.43
C ALA A 26 20.26 25.03 45.41
N THR A 27 21.22 25.94 45.34
CA THR A 27 20.95 27.39 45.20
C THR A 27 20.72 27.85 43.76
N LEU A 28 21.21 27.11 42.76
CA LEU A 28 20.89 27.32 41.34
C LEU A 28 19.53 26.72 40.92
N PHE A 29 18.96 25.79 41.69
CA PHE A 29 17.62 25.24 41.46
C PHE A 29 16.50 25.88 42.30
N ALA A 30 16.81 26.83 43.19
CA ALA A 30 15.81 27.53 44.02
C ALA A 30 15.23 28.81 43.38
N PHE A 31 15.60 29.13 42.13
CA PHE A 31 15.05 30.25 41.35
C PHE A 31 14.60 29.83 39.94
N ILE A 32 14.21 28.58 39.74
CA ILE A 32 13.26 28.28 38.67
C ILE A 32 11.89 28.53 39.30
N PRO A 33 11.15 29.60 38.93
CA PRO A 33 9.77 29.70 39.37
C PRO A 33 9.10 28.38 39.01
N PRO A 34 8.33 27.73 39.91
CA PRO A 34 7.53 26.58 39.52
C PRO A 34 6.79 27.03 38.27
N ASP A 35 6.93 26.29 37.16
CA ASP A 35 6.29 26.63 35.89
C ASP A 35 4.91 27.17 36.24
N ALA A 36 4.76 28.49 36.07
CA ALA A 36 3.47 29.10 36.13
C ALA A 36 2.69 28.25 35.14
N ILE A 37 1.71 27.48 35.62
CA ILE A 37 0.78 26.75 34.77
C ILE A 37 0.21 27.84 33.89
N ALA A 38 0.80 28.02 32.71
CA ALA A 38 0.43 29.08 31.82
C ALA A 38 -0.99 28.70 31.45
N GLN A 39 -1.93 29.54 31.88
CA GLN A 39 -3.33 29.38 31.52
C GLN A 39 -3.38 29.05 30.03
N PRO A 40 -3.98 27.91 29.63
CA PRO A 40 -3.91 27.44 28.27
C PRO A 40 -4.37 28.57 27.34
N SER A 41 -3.63 28.81 26.27
CA SER A 41 -4.02 29.83 25.29
C SER A 41 -5.35 29.42 24.69
N ILE A 42 -6.39 30.21 24.89
CA ILE A 42 -7.73 29.92 24.36
C ILE A 42 -7.88 30.60 23.01
N TRP A 43 -7.94 29.81 21.95
CA TRP A 43 -8.21 30.26 20.60
C TRP A 43 -9.68 30.10 20.26
N ARG A 44 -10.23 31.11 19.57
CA ARG A 44 -11.54 31.05 18.94
C ARG A 44 -11.36 30.70 17.47
N ALA A 45 -12.08 29.66 17.05
CA ALA A 45 -12.12 29.19 15.68
C ALA A 45 -13.52 29.45 15.12
N GLU A 46 -13.60 30.05 13.93
CA GLU A 46 -14.89 30.35 13.31
C GLU A 46 -14.97 29.74 11.92
N VAL A 47 -16.12 29.14 11.61
CA VAL A 47 -16.39 28.53 10.31
C VAL A 47 -17.31 29.45 9.51
N PRO A 48 -16.87 29.96 8.34
CA PRO A 48 -17.76 30.70 7.46
C PRO A 48 -19.03 29.90 7.12
N GLY A 49 -20.21 30.46 7.38
CA GLY A 49 -21.49 29.81 7.07
C GLY A 49 -21.70 29.58 5.56
N SER A 50 -20.93 30.27 4.70
CA SER A 50 -20.90 30.07 3.25
C SER A 50 -20.18 28.79 2.81
N LEU A 51 -19.43 28.13 3.71
CA LEU A 51 -18.77 26.85 3.40
C LEU A 51 -19.79 25.71 3.33
N PRO A 52 -19.67 24.80 2.34
CA PRO A 52 -20.41 23.55 2.34
C PRO A 52 -20.10 22.72 3.60
N ALA A 53 -21.08 21.99 4.14
CA ALA A 53 -20.97 21.30 5.42
C ALA A 53 -19.76 20.35 5.53
N GLN A 54 -19.41 19.68 4.44
CA GLN A 54 -18.24 18.79 4.36
C GLN A 54 -16.90 19.53 4.58
N ASP A 55 -16.81 20.78 4.13
CA ASP A 55 -15.62 21.62 4.17
C ASP A 55 -15.49 22.34 5.52
N ARG A 56 -16.48 22.19 6.39
CA ARG A 56 -16.48 22.66 7.79
C ARG A 56 -15.79 21.67 8.73
N SER A 57 -15.67 20.40 8.34
CA SER A 57 -15.15 19.34 9.21
C SER A 57 -13.71 19.57 9.71
N PRO A 58 -12.75 20.07 8.89
CA PRO A 58 -11.35 20.19 9.30
C PRO A 58 -11.14 21.01 10.57
N ILE A 59 -11.81 22.14 10.72
CA ILE A 59 -11.62 23.04 11.87
C ILE A 59 -12.26 22.48 13.14
N VAL A 60 -13.36 21.72 13.02
CA VAL A 60 -14.00 21.01 14.14
C VAL A 60 -13.12 19.87 14.62
N GLN A 61 -12.59 19.06 13.69
CA GLN A 61 -11.67 17.97 14.02
C GLN A 61 -10.37 18.49 14.64
N LEU A 62 -9.81 19.57 14.09
CA LEU A 62 -8.62 20.21 14.65
C LEU A 62 -8.90 20.73 16.06
N ALA A 63 -10.04 21.38 16.30
CA ALA A 63 -10.43 21.82 17.64
C ALA A 63 -10.60 20.65 18.62
N GLY A 64 -11.18 19.53 18.18
CA GLY A 64 -11.32 18.31 18.97
C GLY A 64 -10.00 17.74 19.47
N ARG A 65 -8.92 17.83 18.66
CA ARG A 65 -7.56 17.41 19.07
C ARG A 65 -6.96 18.28 20.18
N PHE A 66 -7.53 19.46 20.47
CA PHE A 66 -7.11 20.38 21.53
C PHE A 66 -8.18 20.53 22.64
N GLY A 67 -9.06 19.54 22.79
CA GLY A 67 -10.20 19.60 23.70
C GLY A 67 -9.88 19.42 25.19
N ASN A 68 -8.73 18.83 25.56
CA ASN A 68 -8.38 18.54 26.96
C ASN A 68 -7.44 19.61 27.57
N PRO A 69 -7.91 20.46 28.51
CA PRO A 69 -7.15 21.52 29.15
C PRO A 69 -5.89 21.08 29.90
N SER A 70 -5.88 19.87 30.46
CA SER A 70 -4.80 19.38 31.33
C SER A 70 -3.62 18.79 30.54
N GLU A 71 -3.77 18.59 29.23
CA GLU A 71 -2.77 17.93 28.38
C GLU A 71 -2.17 18.87 27.32
N HIS A 72 -2.82 20.01 27.07
CA HIS A 72 -2.45 20.92 25.99
C HIS A 72 -2.37 22.37 26.46
N ALA A 73 -1.28 23.05 26.10
CA ALA A 73 -1.09 24.48 26.35
C ALA A 73 -1.93 25.39 25.42
N LEU A 74 -2.70 24.79 24.49
CA LEU A 74 -3.61 25.44 23.55
C LEU A 74 -4.97 24.76 23.63
N GLN A 75 -6.04 25.57 23.72
CA GLN A 75 -7.42 25.12 23.55
C GLN A 75 -8.05 25.86 22.37
N ILE A 76 -8.88 25.16 21.60
CA ILE A 76 -9.58 25.76 20.46
C ILE A 76 -11.08 25.59 20.67
N LYS A 77 -11.82 26.70 20.67
CA LYS A 77 -13.28 26.73 20.78
C LYS A 77 -13.88 27.12 19.44
N THR A 78 -14.77 26.30 18.91
CA THR A 78 -15.42 26.53 17.62
C THR A 78 -16.76 27.24 17.76
N SER A 79 -17.05 28.17 16.86
CA SER A 79 -18.37 28.77 16.66
C SER A 79 -18.70 28.87 15.16
N GLU A 80 -19.98 28.81 14.81
CA GLU A 80 -20.43 29.04 13.42
C GLU A 80 -20.82 30.51 13.21
N SER A 81 -20.46 31.08 12.06
CA SER A 81 -20.95 32.39 11.62
C SER A 81 -22.33 32.28 10.97
N PRO A 82 -23.14 33.37 10.95
CA PRO A 82 -24.26 33.49 10.04
C PRO A 82 -23.84 33.26 8.57
N PRO A 83 -24.74 32.76 7.70
CA PRO A 83 -24.45 32.62 6.27
C PRO A 83 -24.20 34.00 5.64
N GLY A 84 -23.04 34.21 4.99
CA GLY A 84 -22.85 35.41 4.16
C GLY A 84 -21.43 35.92 3.97
N GLU A 85 -20.58 35.96 4.99
CA GLU A 85 -19.41 36.88 4.93
C GLU A 85 -18.06 36.21 5.26
N ALA A 86 -17.48 35.51 4.29
CA ALA A 86 -16.11 35.00 4.42
C ALA A 86 -15.06 36.12 4.54
N SER A 87 -15.33 37.28 3.93
CA SER A 87 -14.58 38.54 4.08
C SER A 87 -14.51 39.01 5.52
N ASP A 88 -15.64 39.01 6.22
CA ASP A 88 -15.71 39.44 7.61
C ASP A 88 -14.97 38.47 8.53
N VAL A 89 -15.11 37.16 8.30
CA VAL A 89 -14.35 36.14 9.03
C VAL A 89 -12.86 36.34 8.81
N LEU A 90 -12.41 36.56 7.57
CA LEU A 90 -11.01 36.87 7.26
C LEU A 90 -10.52 38.11 8.03
N GLN A 91 -11.31 39.19 8.06
CA GLN A 91 -10.97 40.41 8.80
C GLN A 91 -10.89 40.16 10.31
N ARG A 92 -11.76 39.32 10.87
CA ARG A 92 -11.71 38.92 12.29
C ARG A 92 -10.47 38.10 12.61
N VAL A 93 -10.01 37.23 11.70
CA VAL A 93 -8.72 36.54 11.88
C VAL A 93 -7.57 37.55 11.86
N GLN A 94 -7.57 38.49 10.91
CA GLN A 94 -6.51 39.51 10.78
C GLN A 94 -6.42 40.42 12.01
N THR A 95 -7.57 40.80 12.58
CA THR A 95 -7.65 41.67 13.76
C THR A 95 -7.57 40.92 15.10
N ASP A 96 -7.29 39.61 15.06
CA ASP A 96 -7.19 38.74 16.24
C ASP A 96 -8.48 38.66 17.08
N GLN A 97 -9.63 39.02 16.49
CA GLN A 97 -10.93 38.77 17.11
C GLN A 97 -11.25 37.28 17.16
N ILE A 98 -10.77 36.52 16.16
CA ILE A 98 -10.70 35.06 16.16
C ILE A 98 -9.29 34.65 15.75
N GLN A 99 -8.84 33.46 16.15
CA GLN A 99 -7.45 33.03 15.96
C GLN A 99 -7.28 32.03 14.82
N LEU A 100 -8.35 31.35 14.39
CA LEU A 100 -8.28 30.26 13.42
C LEU A 100 -9.54 30.24 12.54
N SER A 101 -9.38 30.04 11.22
CA SER A 101 -10.51 29.84 10.31
C SER A 101 -10.10 29.14 9.02
N VAL A 102 -11.09 28.63 8.28
CA VAL A 102 -10.93 28.14 6.90
C VAL A 102 -11.49 29.20 5.97
N ILE A 103 -10.67 29.73 5.07
CA ILE A 103 -11.04 30.83 4.17
C ILE A 103 -11.03 30.35 2.72
N PRO A 104 -12.11 30.56 1.93
CA PRO A 104 -12.10 30.30 0.50
C PRO A 104 -11.00 31.06 -0.23
N ILE A 105 -10.33 30.40 -1.16
CA ILE A 105 -9.28 31.02 -1.97
C ILE A 105 -9.82 32.25 -2.71
N ASP A 106 -11.04 32.17 -3.24
CA ASP A 106 -11.72 33.29 -3.90
C ASP A 106 -11.77 34.55 -3.02
N THR A 107 -12.04 34.40 -1.72
CA THR A 107 -12.08 35.52 -0.76
C THR A 107 -10.69 36.13 -0.55
N LEU A 108 -9.62 35.33 -0.62
CA LEU A 108 -8.25 35.82 -0.46
C LEU A 108 -7.80 36.70 -1.64
N THR A 109 -8.32 36.47 -2.85
CA THR A 109 -7.86 37.16 -4.08
C THR A 109 -8.01 38.68 -4.00
N ALA A 110 -9.00 39.18 -3.26
CA ALA A 110 -9.24 40.62 -3.08
C ALA A 110 -8.10 41.33 -2.34
N GLN A 111 -7.44 40.65 -1.40
CA GLN A 111 -6.32 41.20 -0.62
C GLN A 111 -4.96 40.65 -1.06
N PHE A 112 -4.95 39.49 -1.71
CA PHE A 112 -3.77 38.76 -2.19
C PHE A 112 -3.97 38.36 -3.67
N PRO A 113 -3.75 39.29 -4.61
CA PRO A 113 -4.05 39.07 -6.03
C PRO A 113 -3.34 37.86 -6.67
N ASP A 114 -2.22 37.41 -6.11
CA ASP A 114 -1.47 36.24 -6.59
C ASP A 114 -2.25 34.92 -6.37
N PHE A 115 -3.22 34.87 -5.44
CA PHE A 115 -4.11 33.72 -5.27
C PHE A 115 -5.08 33.54 -6.45
N ALA A 116 -5.23 34.54 -7.32
CA ALA A 116 -6.06 34.44 -8.52
C ALA A 116 -5.55 33.39 -9.52
N VAL A 117 -4.33 32.87 -9.32
CA VAL A 117 -3.81 31.70 -10.07
C VAL A 117 -4.77 30.50 -9.99
N PHE A 118 -5.39 30.25 -8.83
CA PHE A 118 -6.37 29.17 -8.65
C PHE A 118 -7.70 29.40 -9.37
N ASN A 119 -7.97 30.65 -9.77
CA ASN A 119 -9.22 31.05 -10.41
C ASN A 119 -9.13 31.01 -11.93
N SER A 120 -7.97 30.69 -12.49
CA SER A 120 -7.81 30.52 -13.93
C SER A 120 -8.43 29.21 -14.36
N ILE A 121 -9.40 29.27 -15.29
CA ILE A 121 -9.95 28.03 -15.85
C ILE A 121 -8.88 27.25 -16.63
N PHE A 122 -8.95 25.93 -16.58
CA PHE A 122 -8.05 24.92 -17.17
C PHE A 122 -6.59 24.97 -16.71
N LEU A 123 -6.23 25.76 -15.69
CA LEU A 123 -4.87 25.74 -15.17
C LEU A 123 -4.56 24.41 -14.46
N PHE A 124 -5.52 23.90 -13.71
CA PHE A 124 -5.42 22.63 -13.01
C PHE A 124 -6.40 21.63 -13.62
N LYS A 125 -5.87 20.54 -14.19
CA LYS A 125 -6.68 19.48 -14.82
C LYS A 125 -7.31 18.51 -13.80
N ASP A 126 -6.65 18.33 -12.66
CA ASP A 126 -6.99 17.40 -11.60
C ASP A 126 -6.37 17.86 -10.28
N PHE A 127 -6.74 17.18 -9.19
CA PHE A 127 -6.17 17.46 -7.88
C PHE A 127 -4.65 17.18 -7.81
N ASP A 128 -4.09 16.30 -8.64
CA ASP A 128 -2.64 16.01 -8.60
C ASP A 128 -1.82 17.17 -9.14
N ALA A 129 -2.32 17.86 -10.17
CA ALA A 129 -1.75 19.11 -10.65
C ALA A 129 -1.81 20.20 -9.57
N VAL A 130 -2.91 20.25 -8.80
CA VAL A 130 -3.05 21.16 -7.66
C VAL A 130 -2.02 20.84 -6.57
N ASP A 131 -1.92 19.58 -6.14
CA ASP A 131 -0.99 19.15 -5.09
C ASP A 131 0.46 19.46 -5.44
N LYS A 132 0.85 19.22 -6.70
CA LYS A 132 2.19 19.56 -7.19
C LYS A 132 2.46 21.06 -7.11
N PHE A 133 1.48 21.89 -7.46
CA PHE A 133 1.61 23.33 -7.35
C PHE A 133 1.67 23.80 -5.90
N GLU A 134 0.79 23.30 -5.04
CA GLU A 134 0.77 23.61 -3.60
C GLU A 134 2.07 23.20 -2.91
N ALA A 135 2.63 22.03 -3.29
CA ALA A 135 3.93 21.53 -2.84
C ALA A 135 5.13 22.17 -3.56
N SER A 136 4.91 23.04 -4.55
CA SER A 136 6.00 23.74 -5.23
C SER A 136 6.58 24.87 -4.38
N VAL A 137 7.71 25.42 -4.81
CA VAL A 137 8.28 26.62 -4.19
C VAL A 137 7.31 27.80 -4.28
N ASP A 138 6.57 27.94 -5.38
CA ASP A 138 5.67 29.06 -5.60
C ASP A 138 4.38 28.92 -4.79
N GLY A 139 3.82 27.70 -4.68
CA GLY A 139 2.69 27.42 -3.78
C GLY A 139 3.03 27.73 -2.31
N ARG A 140 4.18 27.27 -1.82
CA ARG A 140 4.64 27.62 -0.45
C ARG A 140 4.89 29.11 -0.26
N LYS A 141 5.45 29.80 -1.26
CA LYS A 141 5.63 31.26 -1.22
C LYS A 141 4.29 32.00 -1.18
N LEU A 142 3.31 31.53 -1.92
CA LEU A 142 1.96 32.09 -1.96
C LEU A 142 1.29 31.95 -0.59
N LEU A 143 1.34 30.76 0.02
CA LEU A 143 0.84 30.53 1.38
C LEU A 143 1.56 31.44 2.42
N LYS A 144 2.88 31.59 2.29
CA LYS A 144 3.67 32.49 3.16
C LYS A 144 3.36 33.97 2.93
N SER A 145 2.87 34.37 1.75
CA SER A 145 2.55 35.77 1.46
C SER A 145 1.45 36.35 2.36
N LEU A 146 0.61 35.48 2.94
CA LEU A 146 -0.43 35.82 3.91
C LEU A 146 0.14 36.52 5.16
N GLU A 147 1.40 36.25 5.52
CA GLU A 147 2.06 36.84 6.69
C GLU A 147 2.15 38.36 6.61
N LYS A 148 2.18 38.94 5.40
CA LYS A 148 2.23 40.40 5.17
C LYS A 148 1.00 41.14 5.71
N LYS A 149 -0.10 40.44 5.95
CA LYS A 149 -1.36 40.98 6.48
C LYS A 149 -1.75 40.31 7.79
N GLY A 150 -0.77 39.83 8.56
CA GLY A 150 -1.00 39.28 9.90
C GLY A 150 -1.62 37.89 9.92
N LEU A 151 -1.55 37.13 8.82
CA LEU A 151 -2.11 35.78 8.72
C LEU A 151 -1.01 34.72 8.56
N ARG A 152 -1.15 33.59 9.23
CA ARG A 152 -0.31 32.40 9.07
C ARG A 152 -1.10 31.35 8.31
N GLY A 153 -0.72 31.05 7.07
CA GLY A 153 -1.28 29.91 6.33
C GLY A 153 -0.76 28.59 6.88
N LEU A 154 -1.67 27.70 7.30
CA LEU A 154 -1.36 26.37 7.83
C LEU A 154 -1.38 25.29 6.74
N GLY A 155 -2.14 25.51 5.68
CA GLY A 155 -2.11 24.70 4.45
C GLY A 155 -3.39 24.87 3.62
N TYR A 156 -3.40 24.19 2.48
CA TYR A 156 -4.49 24.22 1.51
C TYR A 156 -5.46 23.05 1.74
N LEU A 157 -6.75 23.29 1.54
CA LEU A 157 -7.82 22.29 1.65
C LEU A 157 -8.55 22.20 0.30
N HIS A 158 -8.72 20.98 -0.21
CA HIS A 158 -9.49 20.74 -1.42
C HIS A 158 -10.99 20.97 -1.18
N GLY A 159 -11.67 21.49 -2.21
CA GLY A 159 -13.12 21.71 -2.21
C GLY A 159 -13.86 21.11 -3.40
N GLY A 160 -13.17 20.52 -4.37
CA GLY A 160 -13.80 19.88 -5.55
C GLY A 160 -13.30 20.39 -6.90
N MET A 161 -13.58 19.61 -7.95
CA MET A 161 -13.46 20.08 -9.34
C MET A 161 -14.83 20.51 -9.86
N VAL A 162 -14.85 21.62 -10.61
CA VAL A 162 -16.09 22.23 -11.11
C VAL A 162 -16.38 21.76 -12.54
N GLN A 163 -17.65 21.39 -12.77
CA GLN A 163 -18.19 20.90 -14.05
C GLN A 163 -19.19 21.91 -14.64
N ILE A 164 -19.63 21.68 -15.89
CA ILE A 164 -20.70 22.45 -16.51
C ILE A 164 -21.93 21.56 -16.63
N ALA A 165 -23.05 22.00 -16.05
CA ALA A 165 -24.35 21.35 -16.20
C ALA A 165 -25.25 22.20 -17.11
N SER A 166 -25.99 21.56 -18.02
CA SER A 166 -26.89 22.24 -18.94
C SER A 166 -28.22 21.52 -19.11
N ARG A 167 -29.27 22.28 -19.46
CA ARG A 167 -30.55 21.71 -19.91
C ARG A 167 -30.48 21.18 -21.35
N LYS A 168 -29.52 21.68 -22.13
CA LYS A 168 -29.28 21.32 -23.53
C LYS A 168 -28.17 20.27 -23.58
N PRO A 169 -28.16 19.36 -24.56
CA PRO A 169 -27.04 18.46 -24.77
C PRO A 169 -25.74 19.26 -24.95
N LEU A 170 -24.71 18.92 -24.17
CA LEU A 170 -23.36 19.43 -24.33
C LEU A 170 -22.45 18.26 -24.65
N LEU A 171 -21.82 18.29 -25.83
CA LEU A 171 -20.87 17.28 -26.29
C LEU A 171 -19.46 17.87 -26.44
N ALA A 172 -19.34 19.17 -26.72
CA ALA A 172 -18.09 19.90 -26.84
C ALA A 172 -18.22 21.36 -26.34
N PHE A 173 -17.09 22.06 -26.17
CA PHE A 173 -17.09 23.48 -25.78
C PHE A 173 -17.79 24.38 -26.79
N ASP A 174 -17.75 24.04 -28.07
CA ASP A 174 -18.42 24.82 -29.12
C ASP A 174 -19.95 24.83 -28.93
N ASP A 175 -20.51 23.85 -28.19
CA ASP A 175 -21.93 23.82 -27.83
C ASP A 175 -22.29 24.86 -26.76
N LEU A 176 -21.30 25.45 -26.07
CA LEU A 176 -21.54 26.58 -25.16
C LEU A 176 -21.80 27.89 -25.91
N LYS A 177 -21.53 27.95 -27.21
CA LYS A 177 -21.66 29.17 -28.00
C LYS A 177 -23.08 29.69 -27.98
N GLY A 178 -23.25 30.91 -27.48
CA GLY A 178 -24.55 31.58 -27.35
C GLY A 178 -25.42 31.11 -26.18
N LEU A 179 -24.95 30.16 -25.35
CA LEU A 179 -25.68 29.74 -24.16
C LEU A 179 -25.54 30.77 -23.03
N LYS A 180 -26.63 31.02 -22.31
CA LYS A 180 -26.59 31.77 -21.05
C LYS A 180 -25.99 30.87 -19.97
N LEU A 181 -24.74 31.15 -19.56
CA LEU A 181 -24.00 30.34 -18.60
C LEU A 181 -23.99 31.03 -17.22
N GLY A 182 -24.61 30.43 -16.21
CA GLY A 182 -24.52 30.89 -14.83
C GLY A 182 -23.11 30.70 -14.28
N THR A 183 -22.42 31.78 -13.94
CA THR A 183 -21.05 31.78 -13.38
C THR A 183 -21.02 32.49 -12.03
N PRO A 184 -20.01 32.28 -11.18
CA PRO A 184 -19.69 33.19 -10.09
C PRO A 184 -19.44 34.63 -10.59
N THR A 185 -19.52 35.61 -9.68
CA THR A 185 -19.07 36.99 -9.91
C THR A 185 -17.54 37.08 -9.93
N ASN A 186 -16.92 36.48 -10.94
CA ASN A 186 -15.49 36.53 -11.20
C ASN A 186 -15.26 37.05 -12.62
N GLU A 187 -14.80 38.30 -12.73
CA GLU A 187 -14.60 38.95 -14.04
C GLU A 187 -13.64 38.18 -14.95
N THR A 188 -12.64 37.51 -14.38
CA THR A 188 -11.65 36.72 -15.14
C THR A 188 -12.36 35.54 -15.80
N GLU A 189 -13.08 34.75 -15.02
CA GLU A 189 -13.83 33.59 -15.51
C GLU A 189 -14.91 33.96 -16.53
N MET A 190 -15.67 35.03 -16.26
CA MET A 190 -16.69 35.53 -17.19
C MET A 190 -16.10 35.93 -18.55
N ARG A 191 -14.97 36.65 -18.55
CA ARG A 191 -14.29 37.02 -19.79
C ARG A 191 -13.75 35.77 -20.53
N GLN A 192 -13.29 34.74 -19.81
CA GLN A 192 -12.82 33.48 -20.42
C GLN A 192 -13.98 32.74 -21.09
N PHE A 193 -15.11 32.60 -20.43
CA PHE A 193 -16.31 32.00 -21.04
C PHE A 193 -16.87 32.83 -22.21
N THR A 194 -16.77 34.15 -22.14
CA THR A 194 -17.12 35.04 -23.28
C THR A 194 -16.21 34.80 -24.48
N ALA A 195 -14.90 34.63 -24.26
CA ALA A 195 -13.94 34.31 -25.32
C ALA A 195 -14.20 32.92 -25.95
N LEU A 196 -14.77 31.99 -25.17
CA LEU A 196 -15.24 30.68 -25.64
C LEU A 196 -16.62 30.76 -26.32
N GLY A 197 -17.23 31.94 -26.43
CA GLY A 197 -18.48 32.19 -27.14
C GLY A 197 -19.75 32.03 -26.30
N ALA A 198 -19.64 31.74 -25.00
CA ALA A 198 -20.79 31.71 -24.09
C ALA A 198 -21.22 33.11 -23.66
N SER A 199 -22.43 33.24 -23.09
CA SER A 199 -22.95 34.47 -22.51
C SER A 199 -23.04 34.32 -20.99
N PRO A 200 -21.99 34.65 -20.22
CA PRO A 200 -21.97 34.44 -18.78
C PRO A 200 -22.98 35.36 -18.05
N VAL A 201 -23.70 34.81 -17.08
CA VAL A 201 -24.66 35.49 -16.22
C VAL A 201 -24.19 35.34 -14.77
N PRO A 202 -23.80 36.42 -14.08
CA PRO A 202 -23.30 36.33 -12.73
C PRO A 202 -24.42 35.94 -11.76
N LEU A 203 -24.24 34.82 -11.06
CA LEU A 203 -25.20 34.27 -10.11
C LEU A 203 -24.50 33.81 -8.83
N ALA A 204 -25.12 34.10 -7.68
CA ALA A 204 -24.68 33.58 -6.40
C ALA A 204 -24.85 32.04 -6.36
N SER A 205 -23.93 31.35 -5.69
CA SER A 205 -23.91 29.87 -5.65
C SER A 205 -25.26 29.26 -5.24
N ALA A 206 -25.95 29.89 -4.28
CA ALA A 206 -27.22 29.42 -3.75
C ALA A 206 -28.38 29.39 -4.76
N VAL A 207 -28.32 30.19 -5.83
CA VAL A 207 -29.42 30.32 -6.80
C VAL A 207 -29.10 29.70 -8.17
N ARG A 208 -27.85 29.26 -8.41
CA ARG A 208 -27.42 28.73 -9.72
C ARG A 208 -28.20 27.48 -10.14
N THR A 209 -28.36 26.50 -9.25
CA THR A 209 -29.10 25.26 -9.55
C THR A 209 -30.56 25.56 -9.85
N VAL A 210 -31.20 26.44 -9.06
CA VAL A 210 -32.60 26.86 -9.29
C VAL A 210 -32.75 27.62 -10.61
N ALA A 211 -31.79 28.49 -10.95
CA ALA A 211 -31.78 29.22 -12.21
C ALA A 211 -31.60 28.28 -13.43
N LEU A 212 -30.87 27.17 -13.27
CA LEU A 212 -30.79 26.13 -14.29
C LEU A 212 -32.11 25.33 -14.38
N GLU A 213 -32.73 25.01 -13.23
CA GLU A 213 -33.98 24.24 -13.16
C GLU A 213 -35.17 24.98 -13.79
N ASN A 214 -35.28 26.29 -13.58
CA ASN A 214 -36.36 27.10 -14.13
C ASN A 214 -36.06 27.65 -15.54
N GLY A 215 -34.85 27.43 -16.06
CA GLY A 215 -34.44 27.88 -17.40
C GLY A 215 -34.09 29.37 -17.50
N ALA A 216 -33.85 30.05 -16.38
CA ALA A 216 -33.29 31.40 -16.38
C ALA A 216 -31.87 31.44 -17.00
N VAL A 217 -31.12 30.35 -16.86
CA VAL A 217 -29.86 30.09 -17.58
C VAL A 217 -29.93 28.75 -18.33
N ASP A 218 -29.18 28.64 -19.43
CA ASP A 218 -29.08 27.43 -20.25
C ASP A 218 -28.12 26.40 -19.65
N ALA A 219 -27.06 26.89 -19.00
CA ALA A 219 -26.04 26.10 -18.35
C ALA A 219 -25.55 26.79 -17.06
N THR A 220 -24.89 26.06 -16.16
CA THR A 220 -24.23 26.63 -14.98
C THR A 220 -23.02 25.80 -14.58
N GLU A 221 -22.08 26.44 -13.88
CA GLU A 221 -21.02 25.75 -13.16
C GLU A 221 -21.52 25.05 -11.88
N ILE A 222 -21.11 23.80 -11.66
CA ILE A 222 -21.49 23.00 -10.49
C ILE A 222 -20.46 21.90 -10.17
N GLY A 223 -20.19 21.64 -8.90
CA GLY A 223 -19.26 20.58 -8.47
C GLY A 223 -19.92 19.19 -8.35
N TRP A 224 -19.13 18.12 -8.35
CA TRP A 224 -19.67 16.74 -8.27
C TRP A 224 -20.47 16.48 -6.99
N LEU A 225 -19.94 16.91 -5.84
CA LEU A 225 -20.63 16.76 -4.55
C LEU A 225 -21.92 17.57 -4.46
N GLU A 226 -22.07 18.62 -5.26
CA GLU A 226 -23.29 19.41 -5.32
C GLU A 226 -24.32 18.75 -6.24
N LEU A 227 -23.87 18.26 -7.41
CA LEU A 227 -24.68 17.44 -8.31
C LEU A 227 -25.25 16.20 -7.63
N ALA A 228 -24.42 15.47 -6.86
CA ALA A 228 -24.88 14.28 -6.15
C ALA A 228 -25.95 14.60 -5.08
N ARG A 229 -25.85 15.75 -4.41
CA ARG A 229 -26.86 16.23 -3.45
C ARG A 229 -28.16 16.66 -4.12
N ALA A 230 -28.09 17.16 -5.36
CA ALA A 230 -29.28 17.48 -6.13
C ALA A 230 -30.14 16.23 -6.42
N GLY A 231 -29.54 15.02 -6.35
CA GLY A 231 -30.24 13.74 -6.50
C GLY A 231 -30.92 13.65 -7.87
N ASN A 232 -32.17 13.15 -7.89
CA ASN A 232 -32.97 13.03 -9.13
C ASN A 232 -33.10 14.33 -9.91
N ARG A 233 -32.88 15.52 -9.31
CA ARG A 233 -32.88 16.79 -10.04
C ARG A 233 -31.75 16.85 -11.07
N ALA A 234 -30.61 16.20 -10.80
CA ALA A 234 -29.48 16.12 -11.72
C ALA A 234 -29.77 15.26 -12.96
N SER A 235 -30.74 14.33 -12.88
CA SER A 235 -31.10 13.46 -14.03
C SER A 235 -31.62 14.24 -15.25
N GLY A 236 -32.19 15.43 -15.02
CA GLY A 236 -32.70 16.30 -16.09
C GLY A 236 -31.63 17.07 -16.87
N PHE A 237 -30.37 17.05 -16.40
CA PHE A 237 -29.28 17.84 -16.99
C PHE A 237 -28.35 16.98 -17.86
N SER A 238 -27.74 17.61 -18.85
CA SER A 238 -26.53 17.16 -19.54
C SER A 238 -25.31 17.68 -18.77
N ILE A 239 -24.35 16.82 -18.48
CA ILE A 239 -23.14 17.17 -17.73
C ILE A 239 -21.92 17.10 -18.64
N LEU A 240 -21.23 18.22 -18.79
CA LEU A 240 -19.93 18.29 -19.42
C LEU A 240 -18.85 18.23 -18.33
N GLU A 241 -18.11 17.12 -18.33
CA GLU A 241 -16.99 16.82 -17.43
C GLU A 241 -15.78 17.68 -17.78
N SER A 242 -15.91 18.95 -17.43
CA SER A 242 -15.02 19.99 -17.87
C SER A 242 -13.82 20.19 -16.97
N ASN A 243 -13.89 19.77 -15.70
CA ASN A 243 -12.86 19.99 -14.67
C ASN A 243 -12.18 21.36 -14.82
N HIS A 244 -12.95 22.37 -15.19
CA HIS A 244 -12.39 23.58 -15.77
C HIS A 244 -11.89 24.50 -14.67
N ARG A 245 -12.34 24.30 -13.42
CA ARG A 245 -11.90 25.10 -12.28
C ARG A 245 -11.74 24.23 -11.05
N TYR A 246 -10.71 24.54 -10.27
CA TYR A 246 -10.49 23.99 -8.94
C TYR A 246 -11.15 24.89 -7.89
N ARG A 247 -11.85 24.29 -6.94
CA ARG A 247 -12.33 24.96 -5.73
C ARG A 247 -11.46 24.54 -4.55
N GLY A 248 -10.86 25.50 -3.87
CA GLY A 248 -10.00 25.25 -2.71
C GLY A 248 -10.16 26.30 -1.61
N TYR A 249 -9.63 25.96 -0.44
CA TYR A 249 -9.64 26.78 0.77
C TYR A 249 -8.25 26.82 1.39
N VAL A 250 -8.04 27.75 2.31
CA VAL A 250 -6.82 27.85 3.11
C VAL A 250 -7.18 27.84 4.59
N LEU A 251 -6.55 26.95 5.35
CA LEU A 251 -6.60 27.00 6.81
C LEU A 251 -5.64 28.10 7.27
N VAL A 252 -6.15 29.13 7.93
CA VAL A 252 -5.37 30.30 8.37
C VAL A 252 -5.49 30.51 9.87
N ALA A 253 -4.39 30.96 10.48
CA ALA A 253 -4.35 31.44 11.84
C ALA A 253 -3.96 32.92 11.92
N ASN A 254 -4.32 33.61 12.99
CA ASN A 254 -3.75 34.93 13.29
C ASN A 254 -2.24 34.76 13.58
N LYS A 255 -1.40 35.52 12.89
CA LYS A 255 0.06 35.39 12.98
C LYS A 255 0.58 35.76 14.37
N THR A 256 0.11 36.87 14.93
CA THR A 256 0.56 37.35 16.24
C THR A 256 0.23 36.33 17.34
N SER A 257 -0.98 35.79 17.31
CA SER A 257 -1.40 34.75 18.25
C SER A 257 -0.62 33.45 18.06
N PHE A 258 -0.35 33.03 16.83
CA PHE A 258 0.49 31.87 16.53
C PHE A 258 1.94 32.04 17.03
N ASP A 259 2.53 33.21 16.84
CA ASP A 259 3.92 33.51 17.25
C ASP A 259 4.08 33.61 18.78
N LYS A 260 2.99 33.88 19.51
CA LYS A 260 2.94 33.88 20.98
C LYS A 260 2.81 32.49 21.59
N LEU A 261 2.42 31.46 20.82
CA LEU A 261 2.31 30.10 21.34
C LEU A 261 3.68 29.55 21.78
N PRO A 262 3.74 28.77 22.88
CA PRO A 262 4.92 27.99 23.23
C PRO A 262 5.36 27.09 22.06
N ALA A 263 6.67 26.84 21.96
CA ALA A 263 7.25 26.08 20.84
C ALA A 263 6.60 24.70 20.65
N LEU A 264 6.32 23.99 21.76
CA LEU A 264 5.65 22.69 21.72
C LEU A 264 4.20 22.79 21.21
N ALA A 265 3.42 23.76 21.70
CA ALA A 265 2.03 23.98 21.26
C ALA A 265 1.97 24.37 19.77
N ARG A 266 2.94 25.16 19.31
CA ARG A 266 3.08 25.53 17.90
C ARG A 266 3.39 24.32 17.02
N LEU A 267 4.30 23.45 17.47
CA LEU A 267 4.62 22.20 16.77
C LEU A 267 3.40 21.27 16.71
N GLN A 268 2.71 21.08 17.84
CA GLN A 268 1.49 20.27 17.92
C GLN A 268 0.40 20.81 16.97
N LEU A 269 0.19 22.13 16.94
CA LEU A 269 -0.79 22.75 16.03
C LEU A 269 -0.43 22.52 14.57
N LEU A 270 0.83 22.68 14.18
CA LEU A 270 1.29 22.43 12.81
C LEU A 270 1.15 20.96 12.41
N THR A 271 1.55 20.04 13.28
CA THR A 271 1.45 18.59 13.04
C THR A 271 0.00 18.14 12.90
N ASN A 272 -0.86 18.58 13.83
CA ASN A 272 -2.29 18.24 13.79
C ASN A 272 -2.99 18.89 12.59
N ALA A 273 -2.69 20.14 12.27
CA ALA A 273 -3.23 20.80 11.09
C ALA A 273 -2.84 20.06 9.81
N LYS A 274 -1.57 19.64 9.68
CA LYS A 274 -1.11 18.85 8.53
C LYS A 274 -1.88 17.53 8.40
N SER A 275 -1.98 16.74 9.48
CA SER A 275 -2.72 15.48 9.51
C SER A 275 -4.17 15.67 9.05
N ILE A 276 -4.86 16.68 9.60
CA ILE A 276 -6.25 17.00 9.24
C ILE A 276 -6.39 17.46 7.78
N ILE A 277 -5.45 18.25 7.28
CA ILE A 277 -5.43 18.68 5.88
C ILE A 277 -5.27 17.47 4.95
N ASP A 278 -4.31 16.59 5.23
CA ASP A 278 -4.06 15.39 4.43
C ASP A 278 -5.29 14.45 4.45
N GLU A 279 -5.91 14.25 5.62
CA GLU A 279 -7.14 13.46 5.81
C GLU A 279 -8.33 14.07 5.04
N HIS A 280 -8.52 15.39 5.12
CA HIS A 280 -9.58 16.11 4.40
C HIS A 280 -9.40 16.02 2.89
N ASN A 281 -8.20 16.31 2.38
CA ASN A 281 -7.91 16.31 0.94
C ASN A 281 -8.11 14.92 0.34
N ALA A 282 -7.66 13.87 1.02
CA ALA A 282 -7.93 12.48 0.63
C ALA A 282 -9.44 12.15 0.69
N GLY A 283 -10.16 12.64 1.70
CA GLY A 283 -11.60 12.48 1.83
C GLY A 283 -12.41 13.14 0.71
N VAL A 284 -12.04 14.35 0.31
CA VAL A 284 -12.66 15.08 -0.79
C VAL A 284 -12.45 14.34 -2.11
N ARG A 285 -11.23 13.85 -2.39
CA ARG A 285 -10.95 13.04 -3.59
C ARG A 285 -11.83 11.81 -3.69
N ARG A 286 -11.96 11.03 -2.60
CA ARG A 286 -12.86 9.86 -2.55
C ARG A 286 -14.32 10.25 -2.78
N SER A 287 -14.77 11.31 -2.11
CA SER A 287 -16.17 11.75 -2.15
C SER A 287 -16.55 12.32 -3.52
N GLU A 288 -15.68 13.11 -4.15
CA GLU A 288 -15.86 13.64 -5.51
C GLU A 288 -15.92 12.50 -6.55
N ASN A 289 -15.02 11.51 -6.45
CA ASN A 289 -15.04 10.35 -7.35
C ASN A 289 -16.32 9.52 -7.21
N ALA A 290 -16.77 9.28 -5.98
CA ALA A 290 -18.04 8.59 -5.71
C ALA A 290 -19.24 9.38 -6.25
N ALA A 291 -19.28 10.69 -5.98
CA ALA A 291 -20.33 11.59 -6.45
C ALA A 291 -20.38 11.65 -7.99
N ARG A 292 -19.22 11.75 -8.65
CA ARG A 292 -19.09 11.67 -10.10
C ARG A 292 -19.72 10.38 -10.65
N GLN A 293 -19.34 9.23 -10.11
CA GLN A 293 -19.89 7.95 -10.56
C GLN A 293 -21.40 7.89 -10.39
N LEU A 294 -21.94 8.36 -9.26
CA LEU A 294 -23.38 8.37 -9.01
C LEU A 294 -24.13 9.28 -9.99
N VAL A 295 -23.62 10.49 -10.23
CA VAL A 295 -24.26 11.47 -11.13
C VAL A 295 -24.23 10.98 -12.58
N LEU A 296 -23.12 10.38 -13.02
CA LEU A 296 -22.98 9.88 -14.40
C LEU A 296 -23.88 8.67 -14.70
N LEU A 297 -24.36 7.95 -13.68
CA LEU A 297 -25.32 6.86 -13.88
C LEU A 297 -26.75 7.35 -14.13
N ASP A 298 -27.08 8.58 -13.73
CA ASP A 298 -28.45 9.10 -13.69
C ASP A 298 -28.67 10.32 -14.60
N THR A 299 -27.59 10.96 -15.08
CA THR A 299 -27.66 12.12 -15.97
C THR A 299 -28.24 11.78 -17.36
N LYS A 300 -28.92 12.76 -17.98
CA LYS A 300 -29.50 12.64 -19.33
C LYS A 300 -28.46 12.32 -20.40
N SER A 301 -27.26 12.90 -20.27
CA SER A 301 -26.13 12.67 -21.17
C SER A 301 -24.88 13.26 -20.54
N SER A 302 -23.74 12.60 -20.69
CA SER A 302 -22.45 13.15 -20.29
C SER A 302 -21.44 13.11 -21.42
N SER A 303 -20.52 14.05 -21.39
CA SER A 303 -19.37 14.16 -22.28
C SER A 303 -18.14 14.59 -21.49
N PHE A 304 -16.96 14.23 -21.97
CA PHE A 304 -15.68 14.57 -21.35
C PHE A 304 -14.73 15.12 -22.41
N PHE A 305 -13.74 15.90 -21.98
CA PHE A 305 -12.73 16.44 -22.89
C PHE A 305 -11.58 15.47 -23.13
N SER A 306 -11.11 15.43 -24.37
CA SER A 306 -9.82 14.84 -24.73
C SER A 306 -8.66 15.79 -24.42
N ALA A 307 -7.41 15.29 -24.47
CA ALA A 307 -6.20 16.11 -24.34
C ALA A 307 -6.21 17.25 -25.36
N ASN A 308 -6.58 16.89 -26.59
CA ASN A 308 -6.55 17.79 -27.72
C ASN A 308 -7.56 18.93 -27.53
N ASP A 309 -8.70 18.65 -26.89
CA ASP A 309 -9.68 19.68 -26.54
C ASP A 309 -9.09 20.66 -25.52
N TYR A 310 -8.44 20.15 -24.46
CA TYR A 310 -7.74 20.98 -23.48
C TYR A 310 -6.64 21.86 -24.11
N ASP A 311 -5.80 21.27 -24.95
CA ASP A 311 -4.70 22.00 -25.60
C ASP A 311 -5.22 23.07 -26.56
N ALA A 312 -6.27 22.77 -27.35
CA ALA A 312 -6.91 23.73 -28.24
C ALA A 312 -7.58 24.89 -27.48
N LEU A 313 -8.16 24.63 -26.31
CA LEU A 313 -8.74 25.67 -25.45
C LEU A 313 -7.65 26.55 -24.85
N ILE A 314 -6.56 25.95 -24.36
CA ILE A 314 -5.40 26.67 -23.85
C ILE A 314 -4.81 27.55 -24.95
N GLU A 315 -4.71 27.08 -26.19
CA GLU A 315 -4.28 27.91 -27.33
C GLU A 315 -5.25 29.06 -27.64
N LYS A 316 -6.56 28.81 -27.69
CA LYS A 316 -7.58 29.87 -27.87
C LYS A 316 -7.46 30.95 -26.78
N LEU A 317 -7.19 30.54 -25.54
CA LEU A 317 -6.99 31.46 -24.41
C LEU A 317 -5.64 32.21 -24.48
N LYS A 318 -4.57 31.59 -25.03
CA LYS A 318 -3.27 32.23 -25.29
C LYS A 318 -3.35 33.34 -26.34
N ILE A 319 -4.11 33.12 -27.43
CA ILE A 319 -4.25 34.07 -28.55
C ILE A 319 -5.00 35.35 -28.14
N GLY A 320 -5.82 35.30 -27.08
CA GLY A 320 -6.62 36.43 -26.59
C GLY A 320 -5.89 37.48 -25.72
N GLY A 321 -4.56 37.42 -25.55
CA GLY A 321 -3.80 38.49 -24.87
C GLY A 321 -3.95 38.56 -23.34
N TRP A 322 -4.13 37.43 -22.66
CA TRP A 322 -4.60 37.31 -21.27
C TRP A 322 -3.56 37.56 -20.14
N SER A 323 -2.99 38.76 -20.05
CA SER A 323 -2.67 39.28 -18.71
C SER A 323 -2.75 40.80 -18.65
N THR A 324 -3.35 41.31 -17.58
CA THR A 324 -3.41 42.75 -17.28
C THR A 324 -2.19 43.22 -16.47
N THR A 325 -1.34 42.32 -15.96
CA THR A 325 -0.04 42.66 -15.36
C THR A 325 1.06 41.63 -15.69
N SER A 326 2.32 42.07 -15.79
CA SER A 326 3.47 41.22 -16.15
C SER A 326 3.78 40.13 -15.10
N LYS A 327 3.41 40.35 -13.84
CA LYS A 327 3.62 39.41 -12.73
C LYS A 327 2.69 38.20 -12.80
N GLN A 328 1.40 38.40 -13.09
CA GLN A 328 0.45 37.31 -13.30
C GLN A 328 0.79 36.49 -14.55
N ARG A 329 1.25 37.14 -15.62
CA ARG A 329 1.78 36.46 -16.82
C ARG A 329 2.95 35.55 -16.47
N THR A 330 3.87 35.99 -15.62
CA THR A 330 5.04 35.20 -15.21
C THR A 330 4.65 34.02 -14.32
N ALA A 331 3.70 34.21 -13.40
CA ALA A 331 3.20 33.14 -12.53
C ALA A 331 2.41 32.08 -13.32
N VAL A 332 1.56 32.50 -14.26
CA VAL A 332 0.83 31.61 -15.16
C VAL A 332 1.78 30.90 -16.11
N VAL A 333 2.75 31.59 -16.74
CA VAL A 333 3.76 30.96 -17.60
C VAL A 333 4.64 29.97 -16.83
N ARG A 334 4.98 30.23 -15.56
CA ARG A 334 5.73 29.28 -14.71
C ARG A 334 4.88 28.11 -14.22
N ALA A 335 3.62 28.33 -13.85
CA ALA A 335 2.69 27.25 -13.51
C ALA A 335 2.43 26.37 -14.75
N LEU A 336 2.31 26.99 -15.92
CA LEU A 336 2.24 26.30 -17.20
C LEU A 336 3.56 25.57 -17.55
N ALA A 337 4.72 26.08 -17.11
CA ALA A 337 6.00 25.40 -17.27
C ALA A 337 6.18 24.21 -16.30
N VAL A 338 5.56 24.25 -15.10
CA VAL A 338 5.42 23.05 -14.24
C VAL A 338 4.48 22.03 -14.90
N SER A 339 3.55 22.51 -15.72
CA SER A 339 2.75 21.67 -16.62
C SER A 339 3.38 21.40 -17.98
N ASP A 340 4.65 21.79 -18.24
CA ASP A 340 5.29 21.73 -19.57
C ASP A 340 5.05 20.36 -20.23
N LEU A 341 4.14 20.37 -21.21
CA LEU A 341 4.13 19.68 -22.51
C LEU A 341 4.63 18.21 -22.58
N GLY A 342 4.62 17.49 -21.46
CA GLY A 342 4.86 16.05 -21.36
C GLY A 342 3.89 15.34 -20.41
N LEU A 343 3.07 16.07 -19.66
CA LEU A 343 2.05 15.54 -18.74
C LEU A 343 0.63 15.58 -19.29
N ALA A 344 0.44 16.18 -20.48
CA ALA A 344 -0.82 16.15 -21.24
C ALA A 344 -0.99 14.87 -22.07
N GLN A 345 0.09 14.15 -22.41
CA GLN A 345 0.05 13.03 -23.36
C GLN A 345 -0.29 11.65 -22.77
N LYS A 346 -0.41 11.48 -21.44
CA LYS A 346 -0.47 10.12 -20.84
C LYS A 346 -1.85 9.59 -20.45
N HIS A 347 -2.92 10.38 -20.50
CA HIS A 347 -4.23 9.94 -19.98
C HIS A 347 -5.46 10.33 -20.80
N PHE A 348 -5.27 10.80 -22.03
CA PHE A 348 -6.38 10.95 -22.96
C PHE A 348 -6.21 9.94 -24.08
N VAL A 349 -7.12 8.97 -24.12
CA VAL A 349 -7.10 7.89 -25.11
C VAL A 349 -7.41 8.49 -26.48
N ASN A 350 -6.40 8.61 -27.35
CA ASN A 350 -6.56 8.75 -28.79
C ASN A 350 -6.08 7.45 -29.45
N VAL A 351 -6.99 6.73 -30.10
CA VAL A 351 -6.67 5.58 -30.95
C VAL A 351 -6.50 6.08 -32.39
N ALA A 352 -5.28 6.04 -32.93
CA ALA A 352 -4.93 5.68 -34.33
C ALA A 352 -3.40 5.79 -34.61
N PRO A 353 -2.83 5.01 -35.57
CA PRO A 353 -1.44 4.55 -35.53
C PRO A 353 -0.46 5.36 -36.40
N SER A 354 0.77 5.61 -35.93
CA SER A 354 1.95 5.81 -36.80
C SER A 354 3.29 5.67 -36.06
N GLN A 355 4.32 5.25 -36.82
CA GLN A 355 5.64 4.74 -36.42
C GLN A 355 6.54 5.70 -35.60
N PRO A 356 7.55 5.18 -34.86
CA PRO A 356 8.49 6.00 -34.08
C PRO A 356 9.58 6.66 -34.95
N PRO A 357 10.05 7.88 -34.63
CA PRO A 357 11.21 8.51 -35.27
C PRO A 357 12.54 8.03 -34.62
N PRO A 358 13.69 8.15 -35.32
CA PRO A 358 14.98 7.63 -34.85
C PRO A 358 15.61 8.53 -33.77
N PRO A 359 16.49 7.97 -32.91
CA PRO A 359 17.13 8.73 -31.83
C PRO A 359 18.32 9.57 -32.34
N ALA A 360 18.43 10.81 -31.84
CA ALA A 360 19.59 11.69 -32.02
C ALA A 360 20.72 11.36 -31.01
N PRO A 361 22.00 11.60 -31.36
CA PRO A 361 23.15 11.14 -30.58
C PRO A 361 23.52 12.07 -29.41
N LEU A 362 24.09 11.48 -28.34
CA LEU A 362 24.65 12.19 -27.18
C LEU A 362 26.11 12.60 -27.43
N PRO A 363 26.59 13.72 -26.83
CA PRO A 363 27.95 14.22 -27.04
C PRO A 363 29.02 13.56 -26.14
N ASP A 364 30.20 13.36 -26.74
CA ASP A 364 31.44 12.83 -26.16
C ASP A 364 32.11 13.81 -25.17
N TRP A 365 32.66 13.27 -24.08
CA TRP A 365 33.91 13.78 -23.54
C TRP A 365 34.82 12.63 -23.09
N ALA A 366 35.93 12.51 -23.83
CA ALA A 366 36.99 11.54 -23.62
C ALA A 366 37.94 11.94 -22.48
N LEU A 367 38.48 10.92 -21.82
CA LEU A 367 39.60 10.99 -20.89
C LEU A 367 40.91 11.35 -21.59
N VAL A 368 41.72 12.21 -20.97
CA VAL A 368 43.15 12.38 -21.29
C VAL A 368 43.97 11.66 -20.20
N PRO A 369 44.99 10.85 -20.56
CA PRO A 369 45.89 10.22 -19.59
C PRO A 369 47.19 11.02 -19.42
N THR A 370 47.74 11.06 -18.21
CA THR A 370 49.15 11.44 -18.00
C THR A 370 49.86 10.45 -17.08
N SER A 371 51.09 10.16 -17.47
CA SER A 371 51.99 9.08 -17.10
C SER A 371 52.75 9.27 -15.78
N ALA A 372 53.35 8.16 -15.36
CA ALA A 372 54.13 7.91 -14.13
C ALA A 372 55.38 8.78 -13.91
N GLY A 373 55.75 8.92 -12.63
CA GLY A 373 57.08 9.26 -12.15
C GLY A 373 57.32 8.61 -10.77
N SER A 374 58.38 7.83 -10.65
CA SER A 374 58.78 7.07 -9.45
C SER A 374 59.53 7.92 -8.43
N ALA A 375 59.31 7.70 -7.13
CA ALA A 375 60.34 7.84 -6.11
C ALA A 375 60.02 6.96 -4.89
N SER A 376 60.99 6.14 -4.50
CA SER A 376 61.00 5.26 -3.33
C SER A 376 61.38 6.01 -2.05
N GLN A 377 60.66 5.79 -0.94
CA GLN A 377 61.23 5.38 0.36
C GLN A 377 60.11 5.14 1.40
N PRO A 378 60.38 4.32 2.45
CA PRO A 378 59.36 3.60 3.20
C PRO A 378 58.84 4.43 4.37
N ALA A 379 57.52 4.58 4.44
CA ALA A 379 56.84 4.99 5.66
C ALA A 379 55.89 3.86 6.02
N ALA A 380 55.89 3.46 7.30
CA ALA A 380 54.88 2.57 7.85
C ALA A 380 53.51 3.24 7.69
N THR A 381 52.85 2.97 6.56
CA THR A 381 51.49 3.41 6.30
C THR A 381 50.58 2.51 7.09
N THR A 382 49.91 3.08 8.09
CA THR A 382 48.68 2.52 8.64
C THR A 382 47.78 2.16 7.47
N GLU A 383 47.62 0.87 7.19
CA GLU A 383 46.81 0.40 6.06
C GLU A 383 45.40 0.95 6.23
N ALA A 384 44.92 1.69 5.24
CA ALA A 384 43.59 2.28 5.28
C ALA A 384 42.54 1.16 5.35
N ILE A 385 41.71 1.20 6.39
CA ILE A 385 40.59 0.26 6.56
C ILE A 385 39.46 0.67 5.63
N VAL A 386 39.05 -0.26 4.78
CA VAL A 386 38.07 -0.06 3.70
C VAL A 386 37.06 -1.19 3.65
N TYR A 387 35.97 -0.98 2.89
CA TYR A 387 35.10 -2.05 2.43
C TYR A 387 35.79 -2.87 1.34
N ASN A 388 35.81 -4.19 1.52
CA ASN A 388 36.31 -5.15 0.54
C ASN A 388 35.15 -6.02 0.04
N ALA A 389 35.06 -6.23 -1.27
CA ALA A 389 34.14 -7.21 -1.84
C ALA A 389 34.80 -7.97 -2.99
N ASP A 390 34.68 -9.30 -3.02
CA ASP A 390 35.32 -10.16 -4.02
C ASP A 390 34.25 -11.00 -4.76
N LEU A 391 34.32 -11.08 -6.09
CA LEU A 391 33.37 -11.86 -6.92
C LEU A 391 34.01 -13.13 -7.49
N SER A 392 33.28 -14.25 -7.50
CA SER A 392 33.71 -15.55 -8.03
C SER A 392 32.52 -16.38 -8.58
N PRO A 393 32.65 -17.13 -9.70
CA PRO A 393 33.77 -17.13 -10.64
C PRO A 393 33.70 -15.90 -11.55
N GLN A 394 34.85 -15.30 -11.87
CA GLN A 394 34.94 -14.24 -12.88
C GLN A 394 35.37 -14.84 -14.22
N LEU A 395 34.69 -14.46 -15.30
CA LEU A 395 35.12 -14.78 -16.66
C LEU A 395 36.36 -13.96 -17.04
N GLN A 396 37.21 -14.50 -17.92
CA GLN A 396 38.35 -13.75 -18.47
C GLN A 396 37.88 -12.49 -19.20
N ARG A 397 38.71 -11.44 -19.21
CA ARG A 397 38.39 -10.11 -19.76
C ARG A 397 37.78 -10.22 -21.18
N ARG A 398 36.49 -9.87 -21.31
CA ARG A 398 35.79 -9.69 -22.60
C ARG A 398 36.06 -8.30 -23.17
N LYS A 399 36.14 -8.19 -24.51
CA LYS A 399 36.28 -6.89 -25.21
C LYS A 399 35.13 -5.93 -24.90
N ASP A 400 33.92 -6.46 -24.68
CA ASP A 400 32.71 -5.67 -24.38
C ASP A 400 32.74 -5.01 -23.00
N PHE A 401 33.58 -5.52 -22.08
CA PHE A 401 33.68 -5.06 -20.69
C PHE A 401 35.15 -4.92 -20.24
N PRO A 402 35.93 -3.97 -20.80
CA PRO A 402 37.38 -3.93 -20.62
C PRO A 402 37.85 -3.60 -19.19
N ARG A 403 36.95 -3.20 -18.28
CA ARG A 403 37.25 -2.78 -16.90
C ARG A 403 36.24 -3.25 -15.84
N ARG A 404 35.40 -4.26 -16.12
CA ARG A 404 34.35 -4.72 -15.19
C ARG A 404 34.45 -6.22 -14.93
N PRO A 405 34.11 -6.69 -13.71
CA PRO A 405 33.93 -8.12 -13.46
C PRO A 405 32.77 -8.65 -14.31
N VAL A 406 32.98 -9.79 -14.96
CA VAL A 406 31.99 -10.43 -15.85
C VAL A 406 31.55 -11.75 -15.25
N LEU A 407 30.23 -11.92 -15.13
CA LEU A 407 29.55 -13.12 -14.65
C LEU A 407 28.87 -13.84 -15.81
N LYS A 408 28.69 -15.15 -15.70
CA LYS A 408 27.95 -15.94 -16.70
C LYS A 408 26.48 -16.02 -16.29
N SER A 409 25.56 -15.78 -17.23
CA SER A 409 24.14 -16.01 -16.99
C SER A 409 23.86 -17.48 -16.66
N ARG A 410 22.89 -17.72 -15.76
CA ARG A 410 22.48 -19.04 -15.26
C ARG A 410 23.57 -19.86 -14.55
N GLN A 411 24.70 -19.24 -14.20
CA GLN A 411 25.74 -19.85 -13.40
C GLN A 411 25.76 -19.21 -12.01
N MET A 412 25.87 -20.04 -10.97
CA MET A 412 25.98 -19.56 -9.60
C MET A 412 27.27 -18.73 -9.42
N ALA A 413 27.11 -17.53 -8.88
CA ALA A 413 28.15 -16.61 -8.51
C ALA A 413 28.11 -16.32 -7.00
N THR A 414 29.27 -15.97 -6.44
CA THR A 414 29.48 -15.66 -5.04
C THR A 414 30.10 -14.28 -4.92
N LEU A 415 29.51 -13.41 -4.09
CA LEU A 415 30.08 -12.15 -3.63
C LEU A 415 30.51 -12.29 -2.18
N SER A 416 31.80 -12.22 -1.89
CA SER A 416 32.33 -12.16 -0.53
C SER A 416 32.47 -10.69 -0.11
N PHE A 417 32.18 -10.35 1.14
CA PHE A 417 32.20 -8.98 1.65
C PHE A 417 32.73 -8.91 3.09
N GLY A 418 33.56 -7.90 3.38
CA GLY A 418 34.05 -7.60 4.72
C GLY A 418 34.74 -6.24 4.83
N ILE A 419 35.07 -5.84 6.07
CA ILE A 419 35.82 -4.61 6.38
C ILE A 419 37.24 -4.99 6.81
N GLY A 420 38.24 -4.31 6.28
CA GLY A 420 39.64 -4.54 6.65
C GLY A 420 40.62 -3.76 5.78
N PRO A 421 41.93 -4.10 5.82
CA PRO A 421 42.92 -3.53 4.92
C PRO A 421 42.51 -3.69 3.45
N ALA A 422 42.85 -2.71 2.62
CA ALA A 422 42.48 -2.72 1.20
C ALA A 422 43.06 -3.93 0.46
N ARG A 423 42.19 -4.70 -0.21
CA ARG A 423 42.58 -5.87 -1.02
C ARG A 423 42.61 -5.51 -2.50
N SER A 424 43.63 -5.98 -3.21
CA SER A 424 43.75 -5.81 -4.67
C SER A 424 42.71 -6.61 -5.48
N SER A 425 42.11 -7.64 -4.87
CA SER A 425 41.03 -8.44 -5.46
C SER A 425 39.66 -7.77 -5.40
N SER A 426 39.52 -6.72 -4.58
CA SER A 426 38.23 -6.09 -4.31
C SER A 426 37.66 -5.46 -5.57
N VAL A 427 36.38 -5.74 -5.86
CA VAL A 427 35.62 -5.13 -6.96
C VAL A 427 35.05 -3.76 -6.59
N LEU A 428 35.21 -3.34 -5.34
CA LEU A 428 34.83 -2.01 -4.85
C LEU A 428 36.01 -1.03 -4.98
N ALA A 429 35.70 0.24 -5.26
CA ALA A 429 36.66 1.30 -5.08
C ALA A 429 37.01 1.45 -3.59
N PRO A 430 38.27 1.76 -3.21
CA PRO A 430 38.66 1.95 -1.82
C PRO A 430 37.80 3.03 -1.15
N MET A 431 36.97 2.62 -0.20
CA MET A 431 36.08 3.50 0.55
C MET A 431 36.13 3.11 2.02
N SER A 432 36.44 4.08 2.89
CA SER A 432 36.57 3.84 4.33
C SER A 432 35.21 3.89 5.03
N PRO A 433 34.95 2.98 5.98
CA PRO A 433 33.74 3.05 6.80
C PRO A 433 33.64 4.35 7.62
N PRO A 434 32.43 4.78 8.00
CA PRO A 434 32.21 5.97 8.81
C PRO A 434 33.03 5.96 10.11
N PRO A 435 33.44 7.14 10.62
CA PRO A 435 34.19 7.25 11.87
C PRO A 435 33.50 6.61 13.07
N GLU A 436 32.17 6.54 13.07
CA GLU A 436 31.36 5.93 14.14
C GLU A 436 31.57 4.41 14.25
N ILE A 437 31.84 3.74 13.12
CA ILE A 437 32.19 2.31 13.08
C ILE A 437 33.66 2.14 13.46
N LEU A 438 34.55 2.92 12.84
CA LEU A 438 36.01 2.77 13.01
C LEU A 438 36.52 3.18 14.40
N LYS A 439 35.88 4.17 15.05
CA LYS A 439 36.28 4.70 16.36
C LYS A 439 35.44 4.16 17.53
N SER A 440 34.62 3.14 17.30
CA SER A 440 33.85 2.49 18.36
C SER A 440 34.79 1.91 19.43
N ARG A 441 34.34 1.94 20.70
CA ARG A 441 35.04 1.30 21.83
C ARG A 441 34.68 -0.17 22.02
N GLU A 442 33.64 -0.63 21.33
CA GLU A 442 33.10 -1.99 21.39
C GLU A 442 32.97 -2.55 19.97
N ASP A 443 32.88 -3.88 19.85
CA ASP A 443 32.60 -4.54 18.58
C ASP A 443 31.28 -4.04 17.99
N VAL A 444 31.30 -3.70 16.70
CA VAL A 444 30.16 -3.12 15.99
C VAL A 444 29.53 -4.19 15.11
N SER A 445 28.31 -4.60 15.44
CA SER A 445 27.52 -5.51 14.60
C SER A 445 26.84 -4.74 13.47
N LEU A 446 27.04 -5.19 12.24
CA LEU A 446 26.50 -4.60 11.02
C LEU A 446 25.74 -5.67 10.21
N THR A 447 24.57 -5.31 9.71
CA THR A 447 23.81 -6.11 8.76
C THR A 447 24.12 -5.63 7.34
N ILE A 448 24.53 -6.55 6.48
CA ILE A 448 24.85 -6.32 5.08
C ILE A 448 23.76 -6.95 4.23
N VAL A 449 23.03 -6.15 3.48
CA VAL A 449 21.96 -6.60 2.59
C VAL A 449 22.43 -6.51 1.15
N LEU A 450 22.54 -7.65 0.47
CA LEU A 450 22.75 -7.74 -0.97
C LEU A 450 21.40 -7.77 -1.68
N ALA A 451 21.09 -6.72 -2.43
CA ALA A 451 19.97 -6.70 -3.37
C ALA A 451 20.46 -7.00 -4.78
N CYS A 452 19.94 -8.08 -5.38
CA CYS A 452 20.17 -8.43 -6.77
C CYS A 452 18.84 -8.45 -7.54
N SER A 453 18.61 -7.42 -8.37
CA SER A 453 17.40 -7.27 -9.19
C SER A 453 17.42 -8.05 -10.51
N PHE A 454 18.53 -8.71 -10.81
CA PHE A 454 18.77 -9.47 -12.04
C PHE A 454 19.12 -10.94 -11.75
N CYS A 455 18.83 -11.43 -10.54
CA CYS A 455 19.11 -12.79 -10.11
C CYS A 455 17.83 -13.62 -9.99
N GLU A 456 17.93 -14.94 -10.05
CA GLU A 456 16.77 -15.82 -9.84
C GLU A 456 16.92 -16.75 -8.61
N PRO A 457 16.01 -16.68 -7.62
CA PRO A 457 14.97 -15.64 -7.50
C PRO A 457 15.60 -14.24 -7.27
N ASN A 458 14.82 -13.18 -7.48
CA ASN A 458 15.18 -11.86 -6.94
C ASN A 458 15.16 -11.98 -5.43
N VAL A 459 16.33 -12.21 -4.84
CA VAL A 459 16.48 -12.41 -3.40
C VAL A 459 17.32 -11.27 -2.86
N GLU A 460 16.80 -10.61 -1.82
CA GLU A 460 17.61 -9.82 -0.91
C GLU A 460 18.26 -10.79 0.08
N SER A 461 19.57 -10.97 -0.03
CA SER A 461 20.31 -11.83 0.88
C SER A 461 20.98 -10.98 1.94
N LEU A 462 20.71 -11.25 3.22
CA LEU A 462 21.30 -10.50 4.32
C LEU A 462 22.28 -11.36 5.11
N LYS A 463 23.42 -10.78 5.48
CA LYS A 463 24.45 -11.42 6.29
C LYS A 463 24.97 -10.43 7.34
N LYS A 464 25.37 -10.94 8.50
CA LYS A 464 25.93 -10.11 9.58
C LYS A 464 27.45 -10.16 9.58
N ILE A 465 28.06 -8.98 9.69
CA ILE A 465 29.47 -8.85 10.02
C ILE A 465 29.61 -8.14 11.36
N THR A 466 30.61 -8.54 12.12
CA THR A 466 31.03 -7.88 13.35
C THR A 466 32.39 -7.25 13.08
N TYR A 467 32.43 -5.93 13.07
CA TYR A 467 33.68 -5.19 12.98
C TYR A 467 34.29 -5.05 14.37
N SER A 468 35.54 -5.50 14.53
CA SER A 468 36.29 -5.36 15.77
C SER A 468 37.29 -4.21 15.67
N PRO A 469 37.07 -3.09 16.39
CA PRO A 469 37.99 -1.94 16.37
C PRO A 469 39.42 -2.30 16.80
N SER A 470 39.58 -3.26 17.71
CA SER A 470 40.90 -3.74 18.17
C SER A 470 41.67 -4.48 17.08
N LEU A 471 40.96 -5.21 16.20
CA LEU A 471 41.54 -6.02 15.12
C LEU A 471 41.57 -5.29 13.78
N HIS A 472 40.97 -4.10 13.69
CA HIS A 472 40.82 -3.31 12.46
C HIS A 472 40.22 -4.12 11.29
N ARG A 473 39.37 -5.11 11.58
CA ARG A 473 38.75 -5.98 10.59
C ARG A 473 37.41 -6.53 11.07
N SER A 474 36.59 -6.98 10.13
CA SER A 474 35.40 -7.79 10.42
C SER A 474 35.62 -9.27 10.07
N ASN A 475 34.69 -10.13 10.48
CA ASN A 475 34.49 -11.40 9.77
C ASN A 475 33.96 -11.14 8.35
N GLU A 476 34.14 -12.12 7.48
CA GLU A 476 33.75 -12.05 6.08
C GLU A 476 32.49 -12.88 5.85
N VAL A 477 31.61 -12.41 4.96
CA VAL A 477 30.36 -13.07 4.60
C VAL A 477 30.33 -13.29 3.10
N SER A 478 29.67 -14.36 2.66
CA SER A 478 29.53 -14.68 1.24
C SER A 478 28.06 -14.79 0.86
N PHE A 479 27.71 -14.16 -0.25
CA PHE A 479 26.37 -14.15 -0.85
C PHE A 479 26.39 -14.93 -2.14
N GLN A 480 25.56 -15.95 -2.26
CA GLN A 480 25.42 -16.74 -3.49
C GLN A 480 24.19 -16.29 -4.27
N PHE A 481 24.32 -16.12 -5.57
CA PHE A 481 23.24 -15.70 -6.46
C PHE A 481 23.47 -16.19 -7.89
N THR A 482 22.40 -16.31 -8.67
CA THR A 482 22.47 -16.77 -10.07
C THR A 482 21.96 -15.68 -11.00
N PRO A 483 22.82 -15.04 -11.82
CA PRO A 483 22.41 -13.99 -12.76
C PRO A 483 21.46 -14.52 -13.84
N GLN A 484 20.45 -13.72 -14.20
CA GLN A 484 19.48 -14.05 -15.23
C GLN A 484 20.01 -13.83 -16.65
N ARG A 485 19.24 -14.31 -17.63
CA ARG A 485 19.47 -14.09 -19.05
C ARG A 485 18.77 -12.79 -19.46
N GLY A 486 19.46 -11.92 -20.20
CA GLY A 486 18.91 -10.65 -20.68
C GLY A 486 17.79 -10.83 -21.71
N SER A 487 17.00 -9.79 -21.97
CA SER A 487 15.80 -9.85 -22.82
C SER A 487 16.04 -10.13 -24.31
N GLN A 488 17.29 -10.09 -24.80
CA GLN A 488 17.64 -10.30 -26.21
C GLN A 488 18.90 -11.14 -26.46
N ASP A 489 19.34 -11.99 -25.51
CA ASP A 489 20.58 -12.77 -25.65
C ASP A 489 21.86 -11.95 -25.85
N THR A 490 21.79 -10.64 -25.64
CA THR A 490 22.96 -9.75 -25.65
C THR A 490 23.56 -9.63 -24.26
N PRO A 491 24.90 -9.61 -24.13
CA PRO A 491 25.54 -9.29 -22.86
C PRO A 491 25.08 -7.92 -22.36
N TYR A 492 24.80 -7.81 -21.06
CA TYR A 492 24.25 -6.59 -20.46
C TYR A 492 25.00 -6.20 -19.18
N THR A 493 24.89 -4.93 -18.78
CA THR A 493 25.43 -4.47 -17.48
C THR A 493 24.33 -4.52 -16.43
N ALA A 494 24.67 -4.99 -15.24
CA ALA A 494 23.79 -5.00 -14.08
C ALA A 494 24.53 -4.46 -12.84
N THR A 495 23.77 -4.10 -11.80
CA THR A 495 24.32 -3.52 -10.57
C THR A 495 23.84 -4.32 -9.37
N LEU A 496 24.78 -4.84 -8.58
CA LEU A 496 24.51 -5.37 -7.24
C LEU A 496 24.54 -4.21 -6.24
N GLN A 497 23.57 -4.15 -5.34
CA GLN A 497 23.51 -3.15 -4.28
C GLN A 497 23.80 -3.81 -2.94
N LEU A 498 24.76 -3.25 -2.19
CA LEU A 498 25.08 -3.65 -0.83
C LEU A 498 24.67 -2.53 0.12
N LEU A 499 23.69 -2.79 0.97
CA LEU A 499 23.21 -1.86 2.00
C LEU A 499 23.81 -2.25 3.36
N ILE A 500 24.37 -1.28 4.07
CA ILE A 500 25.04 -1.48 5.37
C ILE A 500 24.21 -0.82 6.47
N ILE A 501 23.74 -1.61 7.42
CA ILE A 501 22.90 -1.17 8.53
C ILE A 501 23.62 -1.44 9.83
N ASN A 502 23.61 -0.48 10.76
CA ASN A 502 24.15 -0.69 12.10
C ASN A 502 23.08 -1.23 13.04
N ASP A 503 23.27 -2.45 13.52
CA ASP A 503 22.30 -3.20 14.32
C ASP A 503 21.89 -2.49 15.62
N LYS A 504 22.77 -1.64 16.18
CA LYS A 504 22.50 -0.91 17.43
C LYS A 504 21.60 0.31 17.22
N THR A 505 21.65 0.90 16.03
CA THR A 505 20.95 2.16 15.72
C THR A 505 19.78 1.98 14.76
N GLY A 506 19.75 0.89 13.99
CA GLY A 506 18.76 0.66 12.93
C GLY A 506 18.89 1.61 11.73
N VAL A 507 19.96 2.42 11.68
CA VAL A 507 20.18 3.41 10.62
C VAL A 507 21.01 2.80 9.49
N GLU A 508 20.60 3.08 8.25
CA GLU A 508 21.41 2.86 7.03
C GLU A 508 22.64 3.77 7.08
N HIS A 509 23.83 3.18 7.12
CA HIS A 509 25.10 3.91 7.15
C HIS A 509 25.62 4.19 5.74
N ASP A 510 25.63 3.16 4.88
CA ASP A 510 26.21 3.26 3.54
C ASP A 510 25.49 2.35 2.55
N ARG A 511 25.57 2.75 1.28
CA ARG A 511 25.08 1.98 0.13
C ARG A 511 26.16 1.88 -0.93
N LEU A 512 26.63 0.66 -1.17
CA LEU A 512 27.71 0.36 -2.10
C LEU A 512 27.15 -0.29 -3.36
N SER A 513 27.68 0.10 -4.52
CA SER A 513 27.25 -0.42 -5.82
C SER A 513 28.39 -1.18 -6.49
N VAL A 514 28.13 -2.43 -6.88
CA VAL A 514 29.06 -3.24 -7.69
C VAL A 514 28.47 -3.42 -9.08
N VAL A 515 29.09 -2.81 -10.08
CA VAL A 515 28.65 -2.89 -11.48
C VAL A 515 29.31 -4.10 -12.14
N VAL A 516 28.50 -5.04 -12.61
CA VAL A 516 28.94 -6.30 -13.24
C VAL A 516 28.47 -6.37 -14.70
N GLY A 517 29.26 -7.01 -15.57
CA GLY A 517 28.78 -7.47 -16.88
C GLY A 517 28.19 -8.87 -16.75
N VAL A 518 27.09 -9.16 -17.44
CA VAL A 518 26.50 -10.50 -17.51
C VAL A 518 26.60 -10.99 -18.96
N ASP A 519 27.32 -12.10 -19.14
CA ASP A 519 27.54 -12.74 -20.43
C ASP A 519 26.45 -13.76 -20.77
N SER A 520 26.04 -13.77 -22.03
CA SER A 520 24.98 -14.60 -22.60
C SER A 520 25.50 -15.81 -23.39
N GLU A 521 26.82 -15.99 -23.56
CA GLU A 521 27.36 -17.10 -24.37
C GLU A 521 27.44 -18.46 -23.65
N GLY A 522 26.91 -19.50 -24.31
CA GLY A 522 27.41 -20.87 -24.22
C GLY A 522 26.41 -21.90 -23.70
N ASP A 523 25.88 -22.68 -24.65
CA ASP A 523 24.99 -23.83 -24.55
C ASP A 523 25.29 -24.81 -23.39
N LEU A 524 24.23 -25.17 -22.67
CA LEU A 524 23.98 -26.54 -22.25
C LEU A 524 22.99 -27.14 -23.26
N PRO A 525 23.05 -28.45 -23.56
CA PRO A 525 22.38 -29.06 -24.70
C PRO A 525 20.89 -28.74 -24.71
N ALA A 526 20.36 -28.46 -25.91
CA ALA A 526 18.95 -28.21 -26.16
C ALA A 526 18.05 -29.25 -25.46
N ALA A 527 17.46 -28.85 -24.33
CA ALA A 527 16.12 -29.32 -24.02
C ALA A 527 15.20 -28.50 -24.92
N SER A 528 14.67 -29.18 -25.94
CA SER A 528 13.81 -28.66 -26.99
C SER A 528 12.83 -27.58 -26.50
N ALA A 529 12.61 -26.58 -27.37
CA ALA A 529 11.60 -25.54 -27.25
C ALA A 529 10.15 -26.04 -27.20
N GLU A 530 9.93 -27.32 -26.92
CA GLU A 530 8.64 -27.92 -26.55
C GLU A 530 8.35 -27.81 -25.04
N ASN A 531 9.34 -27.48 -24.19
CA ASN A 531 9.15 -27.51 -22.72
C ASN A 531 8.69 -26.19 -22.06
N VAL A 532 8.51 -25.09 -22.80
CA VAL A 532 7.86 -23.88 -22.25
C VAL A 532 6.32 -23.97 -22.35
N ALA A 533 5.81 -24.82 -23.23
CA ALA A 533 4.42 -25.30 -23.16
C ALA A 533 4.20 -26.30 -22.00
N ALA A 534 5.28 -26.78 -21.36
CA ALA A 534 5.25 -27.74 -20.26
C ALA A 534 5.51 -27.12 -18.88
N ALA A 535 5.73 -25.80 -18.76
CA ALA A 535 5.56 -25.08 -17.50
C ALA A 535 4.06 -24.82 -17.24
N GLY A 536 3.22 -25.84 -17.43
CA GLY A 536 1.98 -25.90 -16.70
C GLY A 536 2.33 -25.87 -15.21
N ALA A 537 1.54 -25.16 -14.41
CA ALA A 537 1.36 -25.60 -13.04
C ALA A 537 0.97 -27.09 -13.15
N SER A 538 1.93 -27.99 -12.96
CA SER A 538 1.67 -29.41 -13.01
C SER A 538 0.67 -29.68 -11.90
N ALA A 539 -0.52 -30.16 -12.29
CA ALA A 539 -1.54 -30.58 -11.34
C ALA A 539 -0.90 -31.53 -10.32
N PRO A 540 -1.24 -31.42 -9.03
CA PRO A 540 -0.73 -32.34 -8.02
C PRO A 540 -1.21 -33.76 -8.38
N SER A 541 -0.33 -34.59 -8.94
CA SER A 541 -0.60 -36.00 -9.15
C SER A 541 -0.12 -36.77 -7.93
N GLY A 542 -1.07 -37.22 -7.11
CA GLY A 542 -0.79 -38.08 -5.97
C GLY A 542 -1.85 -37.99 -4.89
N THR A 543 -2.98 -38.68 -5.14
CA THR A 543 -4.09 -38.99 -4.21
C THR A 543 -5.18 -37.95 -3.94
N SER A 544 -5.30 -36.87 -4.72
CA SER A 544 -6.49 -36.01 -4.63
C SER A 544 -7.26 -35.91 -5.94
N ASP A 545 -8.54 -36.27 -5.90
CA ASP A 545 -9.52 -36.11 -7.00
C ASP A 545 -9.94 -34.63 -7.21
N TRP A 546 -9.12 -33.67 -6.76
CA TRP A 546 -9.41 -32.25 -6.92
C TRP A 546 -8.93 -31.76 -8.28
N THR A 547 -9.83 -31.79 -9.27
CA THR A 547 -9.60 -31.20 -10.59
C THR A 547 -10.31 -29.85 -10.72
N PRO A 548 -9.62 -28.78 -11.17
CA PRO A 548 -10.27 -27.50 -11.42
C PRO A 548 -11.23 -27.59 -12.61
N ASP A 549 -12.39 -26.95 -12.50
CA ASP A 549 -13.31 -26.80 -13.63
C ASP A 549 -12.84 -25.65 -14.55
N VAL A 550 -12.21 -24.63 -13.95
CA VAL A 550 -11.59 -23.48 -14.62
C VAL A 550 -10.28 -23.10 -13.93
N VAL A 551 -9.29 -22.70 -14.72
CA VAL A 551 -8.06 -22.06 -14.22
C VAL A 551 -8.03 -20.60 -14.66
N LEU A 552 -7.89 -19.67 -13.73
CA LEU A 552 -7.74 -18.23 -13.98
C LEU A 552 -6.33 -17.82 -13.65
N TYR A 553 -5.62 -17.22 -14.60
CA TYR A 553 -4.30 -16.63 -14.41
C TYR A 553 -4.45 -15.12 -14.28
N ALA A 554 -3.78 -14.54 -13.29
CA ALA A 554 -3.65 -13.10 -13.10
C ALA A 554 -2.17 -12.76 -12.92
N THR A 555 -1.60 -12.03 -13.88
CA THR A 555 -0.15 -11.80 -13.94
C THR A 555 0.17 -10.32 -14.04
N LYS A 556 1.10 -9.83 -13.21
CA LYS A 556 1.68 -8.50 -13.39
C LYS A 556 2.70 -8.54 -14.52
N GLU A 557 2.36 -7.95 -15.65
CA GLU A 557 3.25 -7.91 -16.83
C GLU A 557 4.28 -6.77 -16.74
N SER A 558 3.88 -5.66 -16.11
CA SER A 558 4.72 -4.48 -15.94
C SER A 558 4.24 -3.68 -14.72
N GLU A 559 4.93 -2.59 -14.39
CA GLU A 559 4.48 -1.62 -13.38
C GLU A 559 3.13 -0.94 -13.71
N ARG A 560 2.58 -1.18 -14.91
CA ARG A 560 1.39 -0.48 -15.41
C ARG A 560 0.34 -1.39 -16.03
N SER A 561 0.49 -2.71 -15.93
CA SER A 561 -0.45 -3.63 -16.60
C SER A 561 -0.58 -4.96 -15.88
N ILE A 562 -1.83 -5.41 -15.74
CA ILE A 562 -2.21 -6.72 -15.24
C ILE A 562 -2.92 -7.48 -16.35
N SER A 563 -2.46 -8.68 -16.65
CA SER A 563 -3.12 -9.57 -17.59
C SER A 563 -4.00 -10.59 -16.89
N ILE A 564 -5.10 -10.96 -17.54
CA ILE A 564 -6.02 -12.02 -17.12
C ILE A 564 -6.13 -13.06 -18.23
N ARG A 565 -6.08 -14.34 -17.89
CA ARG A 565 -6.30 -15.44 -18.83
C ARG A 565 -7.16 -16.51 -18.15
N ILE A 566 -8.18 -17.00 -18.84
CA ILE A 566 -9.13 -17.97 -18.27
C ILE A 566 -9.14 -19.23 -19.13
N GLU A 567 -8.95 -20.38 -18.49
CA GLU A 567 -8.88 -21.69 -19.13
C GLU A 567 -9.99 -22.61 -18.63
N PRO A 568 -11.02 -22.89 -19.45
CA PRO A 568 -11.99 -23.92 -19.12
C PRO A 568 -11.36 -25.32 -19.23
N LYS A 569 -11.53 -26.16 -18.21
CA LYS A 569 -11.00 -27.53 -18.19
C LYS A 569 -12.06 -28.60 -18.46
N ASN A 570 -13.29 -28.40 -17.98
CA ASN A 570 -14.42 -29.28 -18.28
C ASN A 570 -15.02 -28.98 -19.68
N GLU A 571 -15.41 -30.01 -20.44
CA GLU A 571 -16.03 -29.92 -21.77
C GLU A 571 -17.25 -29.00 -21.86
N ASP A 572 -18.13 -28.98 -20.85
CA ASP A 572 -19.31 -28.11 -20.87
C ASP A 572 -18.90 -26.64 -20.77
N LEU A 573 -17.90 -26.34 -19.95
CA LEU A 573 -17.33 -24.99 -19.83
C LEU A 573 -16.48 -24.62 -21.04
N LYS A 574 -15.81 -25.58 -21.69
CA LYS A 574 -15.12 -25.33 -22.97
C LYS A 574 -16.13 -24.93 -24.05
N LYS A 575 -17.30 -25.57 -24.13
CA LYS A 575 -18.36 -25.16 -25.07
C LYS A 575 -18.92 -23.77 -24.74
N LEU A 576 -19.12 -23.46 -23.46
CA LEU A 576 -19.72 -22.20 -23.02
C LEU A 576 -18.76 -21.00 -23.14
N LEU A 577 -17.51 -21.18 -22.70
CA LEU A 577 -16.51 -20.13 -22.54
C LEU A 577 -15.50 -20.11 -23.69
N GLY A 578 -15.24 -21.25 -24.33
CA GLY A 578 -14.23 -21.40 -25.39
C GLY A 578 -14.31 -20.37 -26.52
N PRO A 579 -15.50 -20.01 -27.05
CA PRO A 579 -15.62 -18.98 -28.08
C PRO A 579 -15.12 -17.59 -27.67
N LEU A 580 -14.98 -17.32 -26.37
CA LEU A 580 -14.43 -16.09 -25.83
C LEU A 580 -13.01 -16.29 -25.27
N ALA A 581 -12.75 -17.45 -24.66
CA ALA A 581 -11.53 -17.75 -23.92
C ALA A 581 -10.40 -18.32 -24.78
N LEU A 582 -10.69 -18.88 -25.96
CA LEU A 582 -9.73 -19.57 -26.81
C LEU A 582 -9.59 -18.87 -28.18
N ASP A 583 -8.39 -18.92 -28.75
CA ASP A 583 -8.12 -18.46 -30.11
C ASP A 583 -8.47 -19.53 -31.17
N ALA A 584 -8.20 -19.22 -32.44
CA ALA A 584 -8.49 -20.13 -33.56
C ALA A 584 -7.67 -21.44 -33.51
N GLN A 585 -6.58 -21.46 -32.74
CA GLN A 585 -5.70 -22.61 -32.52
C GLN A 585 -6.08 -23.39 -31.26
N GLY A 586 -7.12 -22.95 -30.53
CA GLY A 586 -7.57 -23.57 -29.28
C GLY A 586 -6.71 -23.23 -28.07
N GLN A 587 -5.83 -22.22 -28.16
CA GLN A 587 -5.02 -21.75 -27.04
C GLN A 587 -5.74 -20.65 -26.26
N SER A 588 -5.46 -20.55 -24.95
CA SER A 588 -6.12 -19.58 -24.09
C SER A 588 -5.67 -18.15 -24.35
N VAL A 589 -6.63 -17.27 -24.58
CA VAL A 589 -6.42 -15.86 -24.89
C VAL A 589 -6.05 -15.10 -23.62
N LYS A 590 -5.00 -14.29 -23.73
CA LYS A 590 -4.56 -13.36 -22.68
C LYS A 590 -5.22 -12.00 -22.90
N PHE A 591 -5.92 -11.51 -21.87
CA PHE A 591 -6.60 -10.23 -21.86
C PHE A 591 -5.82 -9.22 -21.02
N ASP A 592 -5.75 -7.96 -21.46
CA ASP A 592 -5.36 -6.86 -20.61
C ASP A 592 -6.56 -6.47 -19.73
N SER A 593 -6.38 -6.47 -18.41
CA SER A 593 -7.45 -6.11 -17.48
C SER A 593 -7.87 -4.64 -17.59
N GLY A 594 -7.03 -3.78 -18.18
CA GLY A 594 -7.25 -2.34 -18.26
C GLY A 594 -6.88 -1.58 -16.99
N VAL A 595 -6.30 -2.27 -16.00
CA VAL A 595 -5.73 -1.63 -14.80
C VAL A 595 -4.43 -0.93 -15.20
N THR A 596 -4.45 0.40 -15.18
CA THR A 596 -3.28 1.25 -15.51
C THR A 596 -2.79 2.11 -14.35
N ASP A 597 -3.52 2.13 -13.24
CA ASP A 597 -3.18 2.92 -12.05
C ASP A 597 -1.95 2.30 -11.35
N PRO A 598 -0.79 2.99 -11.34
CA PRO A 598 0.44 2.45 -10.76
C PRO A 598 0.34 2.28 -9.24
N ASP A 599 -0.42 3.11 -8.54
CA ASP A 599 -0.57 3.02 -7.08
C ASP A 599 -1.47 1.84 -6.73
N LEU A 600 -2.53 1.62 -7.51
CA LEU A 600 -3.37 0.42 -7.37
C LEU A 600 -2.58 -0.86 -7.70
N ILE A 601 -1.77 -0.87 -8.77
CA ILE A 601 -0.93 -2.03 -9.12
C ILE A 601 0.11 -2.28 -8.03
N ALA A 602 0.77 -1.23 -7.53
CA ALA A 602 1.71 -1.33 -6.41
C ALA A 602 1.00 -1.90 -5.18
N ALA A 603 -0.21 -1.42 -4.86
CA ALA A 603 -1.03 -1.93 -3.78
C ALA A 603 -1.39 -3.41 -3.96
N MET A 604 -1.82 -3.82 -5.15
CA MET A 604 -2.08 -5.22 -5.53
C MET A 604 -0.84 -6.11 -5.45
N THR A 605 0.36 -5.56 -5.63
CA THR A 605 1.60 -6.33 -5.48
C THR A 605 2.08 -6.42 -4.04
N THR A 606 1.73 -5.43 -3.22
CA THR A 606 2.20 -5.32 -1.84
C THR A 606 1.36 -6.18 -0.90
N SER A 607 0.05 -5.95 -0.85
CA SER A 607 -0.84 -6.71 0.04
C SER A 607 -2.30 -6.65 -0.39
N THR A 608 -3.06 -7.68 -0.01
CA THR A 608 -4.50 -7.73 -0.22
C THR A 608 -5.22 -6.53 0.42
N TYR A 609 -4.83 -6.16 1.64
CA TYR A 609 -5.34 -4.96 2.31
C TYR A 609 -4.98 -3.68 1.56
N GLY A 610 -3.73 -3.55 1.11
CA GLY A 610 -3.31 -2.41 0.30
C GLY A 610 -4.23 -2.26 -0.92
N ALA A 611 -4.47 -3.35 -1.65
CA ALA A 611 -5.37 -3.36 -2.80
C ALA A 611 -6.79 -2.92 -2.43
N MET A 612 -7.33 -3.42 -1.32
CA MET A 612 -8.68 -3.06 -0.85
C MET A 612 -8.76 -1.62 -0.36
N SER A 613 -7.74 -1.12 0.34
CA SER A 613 -7.65 0.26 0.81
C SER A 613 -7.53 1.23 -0.35
N ALA A 614 -6.73 0.89 -1.36
CA ALA A 614 -6.58 1.67 -2.59
C ALA A 614 -7.91 1.83 -3.36
N VAL A 615 -8.77 0.81 -3.34
CA VAL A 615 -10.10 0.90 -3.96
C VAL A 615 -11.22 1.30 -2.99
N SER A 616 -11.03 1.33 -1.67
CA SER A 616 -12.14 1.58 -0.75
C SER A 616 -12.53 3.05 -0.75
N LEU A 617 -13.80 3.33 -1.11
CA LEU A 617 -14.37 4.69 -1.09
C LEU A 617 -14.71 5.16 0.34
N GLN A 618 -14.76 4.24 1.31
CA GLN A 618 -15.08 4.51 2.71
C GLN A 618 -13.82 4.28 3.57
N GLY A 619 -13.44 5.28 4.36
CA GLY A 619 -12.28 5.21 5.26
C GLY A 619 -12.34 4.01 6.21
N GLU A 620 -11.14 3.48 6.53
CA GLU A 620 -10.86 2.31 7.37
C GLU A 620 -11.87 1.15 7.23
N PHE A 621 -11.97 0.58 6.02
CA PHE A 621 -12.67 -0.69 5.72
C PHE A 621 -12.48 -1.75 6.83
N ILE A 622 -11.25 -1.85 7.36
CA ILE A 622 -10.89 -2.78 8.43
C ILE A 622 -11.57 -2.40 9.74
N LYS A 623 -11.44 -1.13 10.17
CA LYS A 623 -11.97 -0.66 11.46
C LYS A 623 -13.44 -1.02 11.63
N ARG A 624 -14.24 -0.95 10.57
CA ARG A 624 -15.67 -1.27 10.62
C ARG A 624 -15.98 -2.76 10.84
N LEU A 625 -15.19 -3.64 10.24
CA LEU A 625 -15.36 -5.09 10.35
C LEU A 625 -14.67 -5.67 11.60
N SER A 626 -13.60 -5.00 12.06
CA SER A 626 -12.78 -5.44 13.20
C SER A 626 -13.11 -4.74 14.52
N ALA A 627 -13.87 -3.63 14.53
CA ALA A 627 -14.15 -2.89 15.75
C ALA A 627 -15.06 -3.64 16.73
N THR A 628 -14.84 -3.34 18.01
CA THR A 628 -15.79 -3.50 19.11
C THR A 628 -16.25 -2.11 19.56
N GLY A 629 -17.50 -1.94 19.98
CA GLY A 629 -18.04 -0.64 20.41
C GLY A 629 -18.75 0.17 19.31
N SER A 630 -18.78 1.50 19.43
CA SER A 630 -19.65 2.40 18.63
C SER A 630 -19.35 2.46 17.12
N ASP A 631 -18.16 2.04 16.71
CA ASP A 631 -17.71 2.04 15.31
C ASP A 631 -17.91 0.66 14.62
N ALA A 632 -18.41 -0.34 15.35
CA ALA A 632 -18.59 -1.71 14.86
C ALA A 632 -19.85 -1.85 14.01
N VAL A 633 -19.72 -2.54 12.87
CA VAL A 633 -20.88 -2.87 12.00
C VAL A 633 -21.74 -3.99 12.60
N VAL A 634 -21.22 -4.70 13.60
CA VAL A 634 -21.90 -5.81 14.27
C VAL A 634 -21.83 -5.64 15.77
N SER A 635 -22.98 -5.75 16.42
CA SER A 635 -23.15 -5.66 17.88
C SER A 635 -22.46 -6.80 18.62
N THR A 636 -22.02 -6.55 19.85
CA THR A 636 -21.35 -7.56 20.69
C THR A 636 -22.16 -8.86 20.83
N GLU A 637 -23.49 -8.76 20.99
CA GLU A 637 -24.38 -9.93 21.07
C GLU A 637 -24.34 -10.79 19.79
N SER A 638 -24.36 -10.14 18.62
CA SER A 638 -24.23 -10.79 17.32
C SER A 638 -22.81 -11.36 17.10
N GLN A 639 -21.76 -10.75 17.67
CA GLN A 639 -20.39 -11.27 17.63
C GLN A 639 -20.26 -12.56 18.45
N GLU A 640 -20.85 -12.61 19.65
CA GLU A 640 -20.82 -13.78 20.54
C GLU A 640 -21.66 -14.95 20.01
N SER A 641 -22.87 -14.67 19.53
CA SER A 641 -23.78 -15.69 18.99
C SER A 641 -23.46 -16.13 17.55
N LEU A 642 -22.65 -15.33 16.86
CA LEU A 642 -22.37 -15.33 15.42
C LEU A 642 -23.59 -15.13 14.52
N LEU A 643 -24.78 -14.97 15.09
CA LEU A 643 -26.05 -14.80 14.39
C LEU A 643 -26.29 -13.31 14.14
N LEU A 644 -26.13 -12.87 12.89
CA LEU A 644 -26.34 -11.47 12.55
C LEU A 644 -27.82 -11.16 12.34
N THR A 645 -28.23 -9.96 12.75
CA THR A 645 -29.53 -9.39 12.33
C THR A 645 -29.54 -9.14 10.80
N PRO A 646 -30.72 -9.05 10.16
CA PRO A 646 -30.79 -8.73 8.72
C PRO A 646 -30.05 -7.44 8.33
N GLU A 647 -30.11 -6.43 9.20
CA GLU A 647 -29.45 -5.14 8.99
C GLU A 647 -27.93 -5.27 9.08
N GLU A 648 -27.41 -5.87 10.15
CA GLU A 648 -25.97 -6.13 10.31
C GLU A 648 -25.43 -6.98 9.16
N SER A 649 -26.13 -8.05 8.79
CA SER A 649 -25.77 -8.91 7.66
C SER A 649 -25.67 -8.12 6.35
N THR A 650 -26.64 -7.24 6.09
CA THR A 650 -26.66 -6.38 4.90
C THR A 650 -25.52 -5.37 4.94
N ASN A 651 -25.25 -4.76 6.08
CA ASN A 651 -24.18 -3.77 6.24
C ASN A 651 -22.79 -4.40 6.09
N VAL A 652 -22.57 -5.59 6.65
CA VAL A 652 -21.33 -6.35 6.45
C VAL A 652 -21.18 -6.74 4.98
N ALA A 653 -22.21 -7.31 4.36
CA ALA A 653 -22.17 -7.69 2.95
C ALA A 653 -21.90 -6.49 2.05
N LYS A 654 -22.54 -5.34 2.31
CA LYS A 654 -22.29 -4.09 1.58
C LYS A 654 -20.85 -3.62 1.75
N THR A 655 -20.32 -3.66 2.97
CA THR A 655 -18.93 -3.25 3.24
C THR A 655 -17.94 -4.09 2.43
N ILE A 656 -18.10 -5.41 2.41
CA ILE A 656 -17.25 -6.32 1.62
C ILE A 656 -17.45 -6.09 0.10
N ALA A 657 -18.70 -5.93 -0.34
CA ALA A 657 -19.04 -5.73 -1.75
C ALA A 657 -18.50 -4.41 -2.32
N ASP A 658 -18.44 -3.34 -1.54
CA ASP A 658 -17.96 -2.04 -2.02
C ASP A 658 -16.51 -2.11 -2.53
N ALA A 659 -15.63 -2.82 -1.80
CA ALA A 659 -14.26 -3.08 -2.27
C ALA A 659 -14.23 -4.12 -3.40
N GLY A 660 -15.00 -5.21 -3.24
CA GLY A 660 -15.07 -6.30 -4.22
C GLY A 660 -15.56 -5.88 -5.60
N GLN A 661 -16.58 -5.03 -5.68
CA GLN A 661 -17.12 -4.51 -6.94
C GLN A 661 -16.15 -3.57 -7.65
N GLN A 662 -15.33 -2.82 -6.91
CA GLN A 662 -14.34 -1.93 -7.51
C GLN A 662 -13.18 -2.72 -8.08
N LEU A 663 -12.66 -3.71 -7.34
CA LEU A 663 -11.68 -4.66 -7.87
C LEU A 663 -12.24 -5.39 -9.10
N TYR A 664 -13.50 -5.84 -9.04
CA TYR A 664 -14.16 -6.47 -10.19
C TYR A 664 -14.17 -5.55 -11.41
N ARG A 665 -14.53 -4.27 -11.22
CA ARG A 665 -14.59 -3.30 -12.33
C ARG A 665 -13.22 -3.12 -12.97
N HIS A 666 -12.20 -2.93 -12.15
CA HIS A 666 -10.82 -2.78 -12.57
C HIS A 666 -10.30 -4.01 -13.31
N LEU A 667 -10.59 -5.22 -12.82
CA LEU A 667 -10.03 -6.45 -13.39
C LEU A 667 -10.73 -6.92 -14.67
N PHE A 668 -12.04 -6.70 -14.80
CA PHE A 668 -12.84 -7.37 -15.84
C PHE A 668 -13.67 -6.43 -16.71
N THR A 669 -14.00 -5.23 -16.25
CA THR A 669 -14.92 -4.33 -16.97
C THR A 669 -14.24 -3.15 -17.64
N GLN A 670 -13.07 -2.75 -17.13
CA GLN A 670 -12.24 -1.69 -17.71
C GLN A 670 -11.27 -2.21 -18.77
N ALA A 671 -11.26 -3.52 -18.99
CA ALA A 671 -10.45 -4.16 -20.01
C ALA A 671 -10.73 -3.56 -21.40
N SER A 672 -9.65 -3.33 -22.15
CA SER A 672 -9.74 -2.88 -23.54
C SER A 672 -10.50 -3.87 -24.41
N ASP A 673 -10.44 -5.16 -24.06
CA ASP A 673 -11.19 -6.22 -24.72
C ASP A 673 -12.49 -6.56 -23.96
N SER A 674 -13.61 -6.12 -24.54
CA SER A 674 -14.96 -6.40 -24.04
C SER A 674 -15.30 -7.89 -23.85
N ARG A 675 -14.57 -8.80 -24.53
CA ARG A 675 -14.74 -10.26 -24.37
C ARG A 675 -14.43 -10.71 -22.96
N LEU A 676 -13.49 -10.07 -22.24
CA LEU A 676 -13.16 -10.45 -20.86
C LEU A 676 -14.37 -10.29 -19.93
N GLY A 677 -15.05 -9.15 -20.00
CA GLY A 677 -16.26 -8.91 -19.22
C GLY A 677 -17.39 -9.89 -19.54
N ALA A 678 -17.58 -10.22 -20.84
CA ALA A 678 -18.57 -11.22 -21.26
C ALA A 678 -18.20 -12.63 -20.79
N LEU A 679 -16.92 -12.98 -20.83
CA LEU A 679 -16.38 -14.27 -20.41
C LEU A 679 -16.62 -14.50 -18.92
N VAL A 680 -16.28 -13.51 -18.08
CA VAL A 680 -16.49 -13.60 -16.63
C VAL A 680 -17.97 -13.68 -16.27
N ARG A 681 -18.84 -12.90 -16.93
CA ARG A 681 -20.30 -13.00 -16.71
C ARG A 681 -20.85 -14.40 -17.03
N LYS A 682 -20.37 -15.04 -18.10
CA LYS A 682 -20.77 -16.41 -18.44
C LYS A 682 -20.27 -17.43 -17.41
N LEU A 683 -19.05 -17.27 -16.90
CA LEU A 683 -18.51 -18.09 -15.83
C LEU A 683 -19.36 -17.97 -14.55
N GLU A 684 -19.76 -16.76 -14.19
CA GLU A 684 -20.63 -16.50 -13.04
C GLU A 684 -22.03 -17.09 -13.23
N LEU A 685 -22.63 -16.98 -14.42
CA LEU A 685 -23.91 -17.63 -14.69
C LEU A 685 -23.79 -19.16 -14.58
N ALA A 686 -22.71 -19.75 -15.08
CA ALA A 686 -22.46 -21.19 -14.95
C ALA A 686 -22.28 -21.60 -13.48
N GLY A 687 -21.54 -20.81 -12.69
CA GLY A 687 -21.37 -21.05 -11.26
C GLY A 687 -22.69 -20.99 -10.49
N ALA A 688 -23.56 -20.04 -10.82
CA ALA A 688 -24.87 -19.90 -10.18
C ALA A 688 -25.83 -21.06 -10.54
N GLN A 689 -25.66 -21.66 -11.72
CA GLN A 689 -26.49 -22.77 -12.22
C GLN A 689 -25.91 -24.15 -11.92
N ALA A 690 -24.71 -24.23 -11.36
CA ALA A 690 -24.04 -25.49 -11.06
C ALA A 690 -24.87 -26.35 -10.11
N LYS A 691 -25.19 -27.58 -10.54
CA LYS A 691 -25.93 -28.57 -9.74
C LYS A 691 -24.95 -29.48 -9.01
N GLY A 692 -25.23 -29.78 -7.74
CA GLY A 692 -24.40 -30.67 -6.92
C GLY A 692 -23.34 -29.92 -6.11
N ARG A 693 -22.17 -29.66 -6.69
CA ARG A 693 -21.07 -28.92 -6.03
C ARG A 693 -20.82 -27.57 -6.73
N PRO A 694 -20.34 -26.54 -6.00
CA PRO A 694 -19.80 -25.33 -6.62
C PRO A 694 -18.73 -25.66 -7.65
N LEU A 695 -18.61 -24.80 -8.67
CA LEU A 695 -17.50 -24.91 -9.63
C LEU A 695 -16.17 -24.63 -8.91
N ARG A 696 -15.16 -25.45 -9.21
CA ARG A 696 -13.80 -25.34 -8.71
C ARG A 696 -13.02 -24.38 -9.60
N LEU A 697 -12.65 -23.23 -9.03
CA LEU A 697 -11.90 -22.20 -9.71
C LEU A 697 -10.51 -22.13 -9.08
N GLN A 698 -9.51 -22.57 -9.84
CA GLN A 698 -8.10 -22.44 -9.45
C GLN A 698 -7.58 -21.12 -10.00
N ILE A 699 -7.08 -20.28 -9.12
CA ILE A 699 -6.55 -18.96 -9.45
C ILE A 699 -5.04 -19.02 -9.30
N VAL A 700 -4.32 -18.70 -10.37
CA VAL A 700 -2.86 -18.65 -10.40
C VAL A 700 -2.45 -17.19 -10.52
N THR A 701 -1.86 -16.64 -9.45
CA THR A 701 -1.41 -15.25 -9.43
C THR A 701 0.12 -15.17 -9.53
N ASP A 702 0.61 -14.18 -10.27
CA ASP A 702 2.02 -13.84 -10.32
C ASP A 702 2.22 -12.39 -9.87
N ARG A 703 2.93 -12.22 -8.75
CA ARG A 703 3.17 -10.93 -8.07
C ARG A 703 1.89 -10.13 -7.78
N ILE A 704 0.74 -10.79 -7.69
CA ILE A 704 -0.57 -10.17 -7.42
C ILE A 704 -1.20 -10.80 -6.17
N SER A 705 -1.71 -9.93 -5.30
CA SER A 705 -2.35 -10.23 -4.02
C SER A 705 -3.71 -9.56 -3.99
N LEU A 706 -4.75 -10.36 -4.19
CA LEU A 706 -6.13 -9.89 -4.32
C LEU A 706 -7.07 -10.75 -3.46
N PRO A 707 -8.12 -10.16 -2.88
CA PRO A 707 -9.13 -10.91 -2.15
C PRO A 707 -10.18 -11.45 -3.11
N TRP A 708 -9.83 -12.51 -3.86
CA TRP A 708 -10.68 -13.09 -4.89
C TRP A 708 -12.07 -13.47 -4.39
N GLN A 709 -12.20 -13.85 -3.12
CA GLN A 709 -13.45 -14.22 -2.48
C GLN A 709 -14.41 -13.05 -2.25
N TYR A 710 -13.90 -11.80 -2.20
CA TYR A 710 -14.72 -10.59 -2.08
C TYR A 710 -15.30 -10.12 -3.41
N LEU A 711 -14.80 -10.64 -4.54
CA LEU A 711 -15.31 -10.24 -5.85
C LEU A 711 -16.82 -10.49 -5.92
N HIS A 712 -17.51 -9.41 -6.26
CA HIS A 712 -18.95 -9.36 -6.39
C HIS A 712 -19.27 -8.59 -7.67
N PRO A 713 -20.13 -9.11 -8.56
CA PRO A 713 -20.54 -8.40 -9.76
C PRO A 713 -21.18 -7.05 -9.42
N PRO A 714 -20.95 -5.98 -10.21
CA PRO A 714 -21.61 -4.69 -9.97
C PRO A 714 -23.13 -4.84 -10.13
N GLY A 715 -23.90 -4.25 -9.22
CA GLY A 715 -25.36 -4.31 -9.22
C GLY A 715 -26.00 -3.31 -8.25
N LYS A 716 -27.30 -3.03 -8.44
CA LYS A 716 -28.06 -2.10 -7.58
C LYS A 716 -28.32 -2.66 -6.18
N THR A 717 -28.40 -3.97 -6.04
CA THR A 717 -28.58 -4.69 -4.77
C THR A 717 -27.42 -5.64 -4.53
N ILE A 718 -27.00 -5.74 -3.27
CA ILE A 718 -25.97 -6.70 -2.85
C ILE A 718 -26.66 -8.03 -2.55
N ASP A 719 -26.20 -9.08 -3.21
CA ASP A 719 -26.65 -10.45 -2.96
C ASP A 719 -25.44 -11.27 -2.53
N ALA A 720 -25.39 -11.65 -1.25
CA ALA A 720 -24.23 -12.35 -0.73
C ALA A 720 -23.97 -13.69 -1.45
N ALA A 721 -24.99 -14.34 -2.02
CA ALA A 721 -24.80 -15.58 -2.78
C ALA A 721 -23.94 -15.39 -4.04
N ARG A 722 -23.77 -14.14 -4.49
CA ARG A 722 -22.98 -13.77 -5.68
C ARG A 722 -21.54 -13.37 -5.36
N PHE A 723 -21.12 -13.39 -4.09
CA PHE A 723 -19.70 -13.33 -3.78
C PHE A 723 -19.00 -14.57 -4.32
N TRP A 724 -17.86 -14.38 -4.99
CA TRP A 724 -17.10 -15.50 -5.53
C TRP A 724 -16.72 -16.52 -4.44
N GLY A 725 -16.46 -16.06 -3.22
CA GLY A 725 -16.17 -16.94 -2.08
C GLY A 725 -17.31 -17.84 -1.60
N LEU A 726 -18.55 -17.52 -1.98
CA LEU A 726 -19.76 -18.31 -1.70
C LEU A 726 -20.23 -19.10 -2.92
N GLN A 727 -19.89 -18.63 -4.11
CA GLN A 727 -20.30 -19.19 -5.39
C GLN A 727 -19.36 -20.26 -5.93
N PHE A 728 -18.05 -20.14 -5.66
CA PHE A 728 -17.01 -21.02 -6.19
C PHE A 728 -16.19 -21.67 -5.08
N ASN A 729 -15.67 -22.86 -5.36
CA ASN A 729 -14.58 -23.44 -4.56
C ASN A 729 -13.28 -22.81 -5.06
N LEU A 730 -12.76 -21.85 -4.30
CA LEU A 730 -11.60 -21.05 -4.67
C LEU A 730 -10.31 -21.67 -4.13
N SER A 731 -9.26 -21.65 -4.95
CA SER A 731 -7.88 -21.85 -4.51
C SER A 731 -6.97 -20.84 -5.21
N VAL A 732 -6.00 -20.30 -4.46
CA VAL A 732 -5.07 -19.29 -4.97
C VAL A 732 -3.65 -19.84 -4.90
N LEU A 733 -3.02 -20.03 -6.05
CA LEU A 733 -1.63 -20.44 -6.22
C LEU A 733 -0.77 -19.24 -6.62
N ARG A 734 0.39 -19.06 -5.98
CA ARG A 734 1.34 -17.99 -6.34
C ARG A 734 2.49 -18.55 -7.17
N ALA A 735 2.69 -18.02 -8.38
CA ALA A 735 3.69 -18.49 -9.33
C ALA A 735 5.13 -18.11 -8.95
N GLY A 736 5.34 -16.98 -8.25
CA GLY A 736 6.67 -16.41 -7.96
C GLY A 736 7.32 -16.79 -6.62
N THR A 737 6.63 -17.52 -5.74
CA THR A 737 7.12 -17.87 -4.39
C THR A 737 7.55 -19.34 -4.28
N GLY A 738 7.87 -19.97 -5.40
CA GLY A 738 8.27 -21.38 -5.46
C GLY A 738 7.12 -22.39 -5.59
N GLY A 739 5.85 -21.93 -5.54
CA GLY A 739 4.68 -22.82 -5.59
C GLY A 739 4.69 -23.90 -4.49
N PRO A 740 3.68 -24.77 -4.41
CA PRO A 740 3.87 -26.02 -3.66
C PRO A 740 5.05 -26.79 -4.29
N PRO A 741 5.97 -27.34 -3.48
CA PRO A 741 7.16 -28.02 -4.00
C PRO A 741 6.77 -29.13 -4.99
N LYS A 742 7.54 -29.27 -6.09
CA LYS A 742 7.43 -30.44 -6.98
C LYS A 742 7.62 -31.69 -6.14
N GLU A 743 6.68 -32.64 -6.23
CA GLU A 743 6.64 -33.94 -5.54
C GLU A 743 7.86 -34.17 -4.65
N ALA A 744 7.80 -33.68 -3.41
CA ALA A 744 8.73 -34.17 -2.40
C ALA A 744 8.45 -35.67 -2.29
N THR A 745 9.48 -36.50 -2.43
CA THR A 745 9.42 -37.93 -2.12
C THR A 745 8.97 -38.07 -0.67
N ARG A 746 7.66 -38.15 -0.44
CA ARG A 746 7.06 -38.23 0.89
C ARG A 746 7.54 -39.53 1.52
N ASN A 747 8.28 -39.42 2.62
CA ASN A 747 8.66 -40.60 3.38
C ASN A 747 7.45 -41.14 4.14
N ARG A 748 6.68 -42.01 3.49
CA ARG A 748 5.42 -42.59 4.02
C ARG A 748 5.62 -43.46 5.27
N SER A 749 6.86 -43.72 5.68
CA SER A 749 7.16 -44.54 6.88
C SER A 749 7.24 -43.73 8.18
N LEU A 750 7.25 -42.39 8.13
CA LEU A 750 7.31 -41.54 9.32
C LEU A 750 5.90 -41.29 9.90
N ALA A 751 5.76 -41.41 11.22
CA ALA A 751 4.55 -41.00 11.92
C ALA A 751 4.35 -39.48 11.72
N ARG A 752 3.20 -39.07 11.18
CA ARG A 752 2.91 -37.65 10.96
C ARG A 752 2.65 -36.96 12.29
N LYS A 753 2.85 -35.65 12.35
CA LYS A 753 2.52 -34.81 13.50
C LYS A 753 1.67 -33.61 13.10
N VAL A 754 0.82 -33.18 14.02
CA VAL A 754 0.18 -31.86 13.95
C VAL A 754 0.81 -30.99 15.02
N VAL A 755 1.31 -29.83 14.63
CA VAL A 755 1.80 -28.84 15.59
C VAL A 755 0.65 -27.90 15.91
N PHE A 756 0.32 -27.76 17.19
CA PHE A 756 -0.61 -26.74 17.66
C PHE A 756 0.15 -25.69 18.47
N ALA A 757 0.24 -24.47 17.92
CA ALA A 757 0.85 -23.34 18.60
C ALA A 757 -0.19 -22.64 19.47
N LEU A 758 -0.03 -22.75 20.80
CA LEU A 758 -0.90 -22.14 21.79
C LEU A 758 -0.36 -20.76 22.19
N TYR A 759 -1.25 -19.78 22.27
CA TYR A 759 -1.00 -18.47 22.86
C TYR A 759 -1.91 -18.22 24.05
N GLY A 760 -1.40 -17.50 25.05
CA GLY A 760 -2.16 -16.90 26.12
C GLY A 760 -1.86 -17.57 27.46
N SER A 761 -1.85 -16.76 28.52
CA SER A 761 -1.89 -17.30 29.89
C SER A 761 -3.26 -17.92 30.17
N SER A 762 -3.37 -18.81 31.15
CA SER A 762 -4.65 -19.44 31.53
C SER A 762 -5.77 -18.46 31.92
N ALA A 763 -5.45 -17.16 32.07
CA ALA A 763 -6.41 -16.09 32.34
C ALA A 763 -7.08 -15.50 31.08
N ASP A 764 -6.58 -15.79 29.88
CA ASP A 764 -7.16 -15.30 28.62
C ASP A 764 -8.35 -16.17 28.17
N SER A 765 -9.48 -15.55 27.85
CA SER A 765 -10.69 -16.23 27.40
C SER A 765 -10.49 -16.97 26.06
N SER A 766 -9.53 -16.51 25.23
CA SER A 766 -9.11 -17.15 23.98
C SER A 766 -8.55 -18.56 24.18
N VAL A 767 -7.87 -18.81 25.30
CA VAL A 767 -7.23 -20.10 25.60
C VAL A 767 -8.26 -21.20 25.73
N SER A 768 -9.44 -20.90 26.28
CA SER A 768 -10.54 -21.88 26.37
C SER A 768 -11.02 -22.36 24.99
N PHE A 769 -11.03 -21.46 24.00
CA PHE A 769 -11.38 -21.80 22.62
C PHE A 769 -10.27 -22.57 21.91
N ALA A 770 -9.01 -22.23 22.17
CA ALA A 770 -7.87 -22.99 21.66
C ALA A 770 -7.85 -24.43 22.19
N ARG A 771 -8.12 -24.62 23.49
CA ARG A 771 -8.20 -25.95 24.12
C ARG A 771 -9.29 -26.83 23.50
N LYS A 772 -10.46 -26.27 23.18
CA LYS A 772 -11.50 -26.99 22.43
C LYS A 772 -11.04 -27.42 21.03
N GLN A 773 -10.24 -26.61 20.34
CA GLN A 773 -9.68 -27.00 19.03
C GLN A 773 -8.63 -28.11 19.17
N ILE A 774 -7.80 -28.07 20.22
CA ILE A 774 -6.86 -29.15 20.57
C ILE A 774 -7.59 -30.46 20.87
N GLU A 775 -8.66 -30.43 21.66
CA GLU A 775 -9.51 -31.59 21.95
C GLU A 775 -10.12 -32.15 20.64
N GLN A 776 -10.62 -31.27 19.77
CA GLN A 776 -11.17 -31.67 18.48
C GLN A 776 -10.11 -32.30 17.57
N LEU A 777 -8.89 -31.76 17.52
CA LEU A 777 -7.77 -32.34 16.78
C LEU A 777 -7.39 -33.72 17.33
N SER A 778 -7.39 -33.88 18.65
CA SER A 778 -7.09 -35.15 19.32
C SER A 778 -8.16 -36.23 19.04
N SER A 779 -9.39 -35.82 18.71
CA SER A 779 -10.47 -36.74 18.34
C SER A 779 -10.39 -37.26 16.90
N ILE A 780 -9.61 -36.59 16.06
CA ILE A 780 -9.36 -37.01 14.68
C ILE A 780 -8.16 -37.97 14.71
N PRO A 781 -8.16 -39.06 13.94
CA PRO A 781 -7.04 -39.99 13.86
C PRO A 781 -5.86 -39.37 13.09
N VAL A 782 -5.31 -38.28 13.63
CA VAL A 782 -4.06 -37.67 13.17
C VAL A 782 -2.96 -38.19 14.07
N SER A 783 -1.86 -38.63 13.49
CA SER A 783 -0.72 -39.08 14.28
C SER A 783 -0.12 -37.89 15.05
N ASP A 784 0.14 -38.15 16.34
CA ASP A 784 0.83 -37.36 17.36
C ASP A 784 0.69 -35.81 17.31
N LEU A 785 -0.10 -35.27 18.24
CA LEU A 785 -0.29 -33.83 18.43
C LEU A 785 0.85 -33.24 19.27
N LEU A 786 1.61 -32.31 18.70
CA LEU A 786 2.65 -31.56 19.38
C LEU A 786 2.15 -30.16 19.75
N GLU A 787 1.88 -29.94 21.03
CA GLU A 787 1.61 -28.61 21.56
C GLU A 787 2.91 -27.83 21.77
N VAL A 788 2.92 -26.56 21.36
CA VAL A 788 4.03 -25.62 21.62
C VAL A 788 3.46 -24.29 22.09
N ASP A 789 4.04 -23.72 23.14
CA ASP A 789 3.56 -22.51 23.82
C ASP A 789 4.59 -21.36 23.84
N SER A 790 5.77 -21.58 23.25
CA SER A 790 6.83 -20.58 23.06
C SER A 790 7.36 -20.59 21.63
N GLY A 791 7.83 -19.44 21.16
CA GLY A 791 8.45 -19.31 19.84
C GLY A 791 9.77 -20.07 19.74
N THR A 792 10.48 -20.20 20.85
CA THR A 792 11.67 -21.04 20.99
C THR A 792 11.35 -22.51 20.79
N ASP A 793 10.28 -23.04 21.40
CA ASP A 793 9.85 -24.42 21.18
C ASP A 793 9.28 -24.63 19.78
N PHE A 794 8.55 -23.65 19.25
CA PHE A 794 8.05 -23.71 17.88
C PHE A 794 9.20 -23.81 16.87
N LEU A 795 10.20 -22.94 16.94
CA LEU A 795 11.34 -22.95 16.02
C LEU A 795 12.29 -24.14 16.27
N GLY A 796 12.62 -24.41 17.53
CA GLY A 796 13.61 -25.41 17.91
C GLY A 796 13.06 -26.84 17.94
N LYS A 797 11.96 -27.09 18.66
CA LYS A 797 11.40 -28.45 18.78
C LYS A 797 10.57 -28.82 17.56
N ALA A 798 9.65 -27.95 17.14
CA ALA A 798 8.75 -28.25 16.03
C ALA A 798 9.51 -28.13 14.70
N LEU A 799 9.92 -26.92 14.32
CA LEU A 799 10.44 -26.65 12.98
C LEU A 799 11.91 -27.05 12.77
N THR A 800 12.66 -27.47 13.79
CA THR A 800 14.04 -27.98 13.60
C THR A 800 14.10 -29.49 13.85
N SER A 801 13.82 -29.92 15.08
CA SER A 801 14.02 -31.33 15.47
C SER A 801 13.02 -32.33 14.88
N GLN A 802 11.80 -31.90 14.56
CA GLN A 802 10.71 -32.79 14.10
C GLN A 802 10.19 -32.44 12.70
N ARG A 803 10.93 -31.61 11.95
CA ARG A 803 10.49 -30.98 10.70
C ARG A 803 10.01 -31.93 9.61
N GLU A 804 10.54 -33.14 9.56
CA GLU A 804 10.19 -34.15 8.55
C GLU A 804 8.83 -34.84 8.81
N GLN A 805 8.34 -34.77 10.04
CA GLN A 805 7.09 -35.42 10.47
C GLN A 805 5.89 -34.47 10.42
N ILE A 806 6.13 -33.16 10.29
CA ILE A 806 5.06 -32.15 10.40
C ILE A 806 4.16 -32.20 9.16
N SER A 807 2.88 -32.49 9.40
CA SER A 807 1.84 -32.54 8.36
C SER A 807 0.85 -31.39 8.42
N ALA A 808 0.72 -30.76 9.58
CA ALA A 808 -0.05 -29.55 9.73
C ALA A 808 0.50 -28.69 10.87
N ILE A 809 0.33 -27.38 10.74
CA ILE A 809 0.61 -26.38 11.77
C ILE A 809 -0.68 -25.58 11.96
N VAL A 810 -1.22 -25.57 13.16
CA VAL A 810 -2.43 -24.82 13.53
C VAL A 810 -2.06 -23.80 14.59
N THR A 811 -2.45 -22.55 14.40
CA THR A 811 -2.24 -21.47 15.37
C THR A 811 -3.58 -20.83 15.70
N PHE A 812 -3.77 -20.35 16.92
CA PHE A 812 -4.97 -19.60 17.32
C PHE A 812 -4.63 -18.23 17.93
N LEU A 813 -5.20 -17.18 17.35
CA LEU A 813 -5.28 -15.79 17.81
C LEU A 813 -4.03 -14.90 17.90
N HIS A 814 -2.82 -15.38 17.60
CA HIS A 814 -1.65 -14.50 17.71
C HIS A 814 -0.68 -14.59 16.54
N ALA A 815 -1.12 -14.02 15.43
CA ALA A 815 -0.19 -13.46 14.48
C ALA A 815 -0.68 -12.07 14.03
N SER A 816 0.24 -11.11 14.03
CA SER A 816 -0.02 -9.71 13.71
C SER A 816 0.72 -9.34 12.43
N SER A 817 0.10 -8.50 11.62
CA SER A 817 0.67 -7.83 10.45
C SER A 817 1.75 -6.80 10.81
N GLY A 818 1.88 -6.47 12.10
CA GLY A 818 2.72 -5.39 12.63
C GLY A 818 2.09 -4.00 12.59
N ALA A 819 0.83 -3.88 12.13
CA ALA A 819 0.13 -2.60 11.96
C ALA A 819 -0.62 -2.12 13.20
N THR A 820 -0.92 -3.00 14.15
CA THR A 820 -1.86 -2.75 15.25
C THR A 820 -1.15 -2.56 16.60
N GLN A 821 -0.36 -1.50 16.74
CA GLN A 821 -0.13 -0.87 18.06
C GLN A 821 -0.22 0.65 17.96
N THR A 822 -1.29 1.20 18.55
CA THR A 822 -1.44 2.60 18.88
C THR A 822 -0.60 2.95 20.11
N ALA A 823 0.20 4.00 19.99
CA ALA A 823 0.93 4.72 21.05
C ALA A 823 2.12 3.99 21.73
N SER A 824 3.27 4.67 21.73
CA SER A 824 4.47 4.38 22.54
C SER A 824 5.34 3.19 22.08
N THR A 825 6.09 3.33 20.98
CA THR A 825 7.53 3.02 20.84
C THR A 825 7.95 3.11 19.37
N ALA A 826 9.15 3.63 19.12
CA ALA A 826 9.64 3.97 17.79
C ALA A 826 10.26 2.77 17.06
N ALA A 827 9.45 1.98 16.32
CA ALA A 827 9.88 1.17 15.16
C ALA A 827 8.67 0.55 14.42
N PRO A 828 8.66 0.47 13.08
CA PRO A 828 7.67 -0.31 12.34
C PRO A 828 7.83 -1.81 12.66
N GLN A 829 6.76 -2.51 13.03
CA GLN A 829 6.78 -3.94 13.37
C GLN A 829 6.52 -4.82 12.13
N GLU A 830 7.22 -5.96 12.04
CA GLU A 830 7.11 -6.95 10.96
C GLU A 830 5.94 -7.94 11.18
N PRO A 831 5.48 -8.64 10.12
CA PRO A 831 4.58 -9.79 10.28
C PRO A 831 5.18 -10.86 11.20
N GLN A 832 4.44 -11.24 12.25
CA GLN A 832 4.97 -12.10 13.32
C GLN A 832 3.91 -13.00 13.95
N LEU A 833 4.30 -14.22 14.33
CA LEU A 833 3.56 -15.04 15.30
C LEU A 833 3.96 -14.58 16.71
N SER A 834 3.01 -14.30 17.58
CA SER A 834 3.29 -14.01 18.99
C SER A 834 3.02 -15.25 19.83
N PHE A 835 3.89 -15.50 20.80
CA PHE A 835 3.78 -16.54 21.82
C PHE A 835 3.74 -15.90 23.22
N ASN A 836 3.68 -16.73 24.26
CA ASN A 836 3.67 -16.28 25.65
C ASN A 836 4.92 -15.43 25.99
N ASP A 837 4.79 -14.56 27.00
CA ASP A 837 5.85 -13.68 27.51
C ASP A 837 6.49 -12.72 26.48
N GLY A 838 5.83 -12.50 25.33
CA GLY A 838 6.31 -11.64 24.26
C GLY A 838 7.39 -12.27 23.37
N ASP A 839 7.51 -13.60 23.34
CA ASP A 839 8.36 -14.29 22.35
C ASP A 839 7.71 -14.20 20.95
N LEU A 840 8.41 -13.58 20.00
CA LEU A 840 7.90 -13.25 18.66
C LEU A 840 8.65 -14.04 17.59
N VAL A 841 7.93 -14.81 16.77
CA VAL A 841 8.48 -15.50 15.60
C VAL A 841 8.14 -14.69 14.34
N THR A 842 9.12 -13.92 13.86
CA THR A 842 9.01 -13.10 12.65
C THR A 842 9.25 -13.92 11.38
N SER A 843 8.87 -13.39 10.20
CA SER A 843 9.24 -13.99 8.91
C SER A 843 10.76 -14.16 8.76
N TYR A 844 11.54 -13.19 9.25
CA TYR A 844 12.99 -13.29 9.33
C TYR A 844 13.49 -14.50 10.15
N ARG A 845 12.90 -14.77 11.33
CA ARG A 845 13.28 -15.95 12.15
C ARG A 845 12.95 -17.27 11.45
N LEU A 846 11.87 -17.31 10.67
CA LEU A 846 11.48 -18.47 9.87
C LEU A 846 12.45 -18.71 8.70
N GLU A 847 12.80 -17.67 7.94
CA GLU A 847 13.75 -17.80 6.82
C GLU A 847 15.16 -18.21 7.26
N ARG A 848 15.57 -17.84 8.47
CA ARG A 848 16.86 -18.31 9.03
C ARG A 848 16.96 -19.83 9.09
N LEU A 849 15.85 -20.55 9.17
CA LEU A 849 15.83 -22.01 9.15
C LEU A 849 16.30 -22.58 7.80
N LEU A 850 16.05 -21.88 6.68
CA LEU A 850 16.56 -22.31 5.36
C LEU A 850 18.10 -22.38 5.33
N ASN A 851 18.77 -21.52 6.09
CA ASN A 851 20.24 -21.56 6.21
C ASN A 851 20.76 -22.73 7.05
N ALA A 852 19.87 -23.49 7.71
CA ALA A 852 20.22 -24.68 8.48
C ALA A 852 20.12 -25.98 7.66
N GLN A 853 19.77 -25.91 6.36
CA GLN A 853 19.80 -27.08 5.48
C GLN A 853 21.23 -27.56 5.23
N SER A 854 21.43 -28.87 5.19
CA SER A 854 22.72 -29.45 4.84
C SER A 854 23.02 -29.28 3.35
N SER A 855 24.28 -29.41 2.94
CA SER A 855 24.65 -29.38 1.52
C SER A 855 23.94 -30.46 0.69
N GLU A 856 23.70 -31.63 1.28
CA GLU A 856 22.98 -32.74 0.64
C GLU A 856 21.48 -32.45 0.46
N GLU A 857 20.86 -31.76 1.41
CA GLU A 857 19.46 -31.30 1.32
C GLU A 857 19.27 -30.24 0.22
N LEU A 858 20.25 -29.34 0.09
CA LEU A 858 20.28 -28.32 -0.95
C LEU A 858 20.51 -28.93 -2.34
N GLU A 859 21.40 -29.92 -2.45
CA GLU A 859 21.67 -30.66 -3.69
C GLU A 859 20.48 -31.49 -4.16
N SER A 860 19.77 -32.13 -3.22
CA SER A 860 18.53 -32.89 -3.51
C SER A 860 17.31 -32.00 -3.78
N ARG A 861 17.44 -30.68 -3.60
CA ARG A 861 16.36 -29.68 -3.74
C ARG A 861 15.14 -29.99 -2.85
N ALA A 862 15.35 -30.68 -1.74
CA ALA A 862 14.29 -31.01 -0.81
C ALA A 862 13.84 -29.74 -0.05
N PRO A 863 12.52 -29.50 0.13
CA PRO A 863 12.06 -28.40 0.96
C PRO A 863 12.45 -28.63 2.42
N TYR A 864 12.69 -27.55 3.16
CA TYR A 864 13.09 -27.61 4.58
C TYR A 864 12.07 -28.37 5.45
N LEU A 865 10.77 -28.14 5.22
CA LEU A 865 9.66 -28.90 5.78
C LEU A 865 9.24 -29.98 4.79
N SER A 866 9.98 -31.10 4.77
CA SER A 866 9.73 -32.22 3.86
C SER A 866 8.38 -32.92 4.08
N GLY A 867 7.76 -32.75 5.26
CA GLY A 867 6.38 -33.18 5.54
C GLY A 867 5.30 -32.37 4.81
N THR A 868 5.66 -31.28 4.12
CA THR A 868 4.77 -30.42 3.32
C THR A 868 3.52 -29.97 4.07
N PRO A 869 3.65 -29.27 5.22
CA PRO A 869 2.53 -29.08 6.13
C PRO A 869 1.45 -28.14 5.58
N LEU A 870 0.19 -28.43 5.92
CA LEU A 870 -0.90 -27.47 5.82
C LEU A 870 -0.84 -26.51 7.02
N VAL A 871 -0.72 -25.21 6.76
CA VAL A 871 -0.66 -24.19 7.81
C VAL A 871 -2.00 -23.48 7.94
N ILE A 872 -2.55 -23.41 9.15
CA ILE A 872 -3.80 -22.75 9.47
C ILE A 872 -3.49 -21.64 10.49
N LEU A 873 -3.40 -20.40 10.00
CA LEU A 873 -3.23 -19.20 10.83
C LEU A 873 -4.61 -18.68 11.24
N ASN A 874 -5.23 -19.37 12.21
CA ASN A 874 -6.61 -19.10 12.57
C ASN A 874 -6.74 -17.87 13.47
N ALA A 875 -7.70 -17.00 13.13
CA ALA A 875 -8.02 -15.79 13.87
C ALA A 875 -6.88 -14.76 13.96
N CYS A 876 -5.96 -14.78 12.99
CA CYS A 876 -4.78 -13.92 12.97
C CYS A 876 -4.82 -12.94 11.79
N GLU A 877 -4.70 -11.64 12.04
CA GLU A 877 -4.51 -10.62 10.98
C GLU A 877 -3.13 -10.83 10.31
N THR A 878 -3.07 -11.72 9.31
CA THR A 878 -1.82 -12.22 8.74
C THR A 878 -1.72 -12.05 7.23
N GLY A 879 -2.81 -11.70 6.57
CA GLY A 879 -2.85 -11.38 5.14
C GLY A 879 -2.19 -10.03 4.76
N PRO A 880 -2.35 -8.93 5.52
CA PRO A 880 -1.71 -7.65 5.25
C PRO A 880 -0.23 -7.67 5.66
N SER A 881 0.63 -7.16 4.79
CA SER A 881 2.03 -6.86 5.11
C SER A 881 2.23 -5.36 4.92
N ILE A 882 2.80 -4.70 5.93
CA ILE A 882 3.38 -3.36 5.78
C ILE A 882 4.55 -3.47 4.80
N PRO A 883 4.84 -2.45 3.97
CA PRO A 883 6.05 -2.39 3.15
C PRO A 883 7.28 -2.18 4.04
N LEU A 884 7.63 -3.19 4.84
CA LEU A 884 8.99 -3.39 5.30
C LEU A 884 9.74 -4.17 4.22
N PRO A 885 11.07 -4.05 4.13
CA PRO A 885 11.89 -4.76 3.14
C PRO A 885 11.98 -6.29 3.38
N HIS A 886 10.97 -6.90 4.00
CA HIS A 886 10.99 -8.30 4.43
C HIS A 886 9.84 -9.11 3.86
N VAL A 887 10.11 -10.40 3.64
CA VAL A 887 9.19 -11.38 3.05
C VAL A 887 7.96 -11.57 3.96
N ARG A 888 6.79 -11.71 3.34
CA ARG A 888 5.51 -11.88 4.05
C ARG A 888 5.49 -13.21 4.81
N LEU A 889 4.78 -13.26 5.93
CA LEU A 889 4.76 -14.46 6.80
C LEU A 889 4.36 -15.74 6.04
N GLN A 890 3.32 -15.66 5.21
CA GLN A 890 2.87 -16.77 4.37
C GLN A 890 3.89 -17.15 3.29
N ASP A 891 4.63 -16.19 2.73
CA ASP A 891 5.65 -16.45 1.72
C ASP A 891 6.87 -17.14 2.35
N ALA A 892 7.25 -16.75 3.58
CA ALA A 892 8.29 -17.43 4.34
C ALA A 892 7.89 -18.89 4.67
N LEU A 893 6.62 -19.14 5.00
CA LEU A 893 6.10 -20.50 5.21
C LEU A 893 6.11 -21.35 3.93
N PHE A 894 5.78 -20.76 2.77
CA PHE A 894 5.93 -21.43 1.48
C PHE A 894 7.39 -21.73 1.15
N ALA A 895 8.30 -20.78 1.39
CA ALA A 895 9.73 -20.98 1.20
C ALA A 895 10.28 -22.13 2.07
N LEU A 896 9.73 -22.31 3.27
CA LEU A 896 10.04 -23.45 4.13
C LEU A 896 9.44 -24.77 3.63
N GLY A 897 8.45 -24.77 2.73
CA GLY A 897 7.87 -25.99 2.15
C GLY A 897 6.41 -26.27 2.53
N ALA A 898 5.68 -25.30 3.09
CA ALA A 898 4.24 -25.47 3.34
C ALA A 898 3.49 -25.77 2.03
N GLN A 899 2.57 -26.75 2.06
CA GLN A 899 1.73 -27.06 0.89
C GLN A 899 0.59 -26.03 0.70
N GLY A 900 0.24 -25.32 1.78
CA GLY A 900 -0.72 -24.24 1.76
C GLY A 900 -0.86 -23.55 3.10
N VAL A 901 -1.36 -22.32 3.06
CA VAL A 901 -1.51 -21.43 4.21
C VAL A 901 -2.92 -20.82 4.17
N LEU A 902 -3.72 -21.05 5.21
CA LEU A 902 -4.98 -20.35 5.46
C LEU A 902 -4.71 -19.16 6.38
N VAL A 903 -5.17 -17.97 5.99
CA VAL A 903 -4.99 -16.71 6.71
C VAL A 903 -6.31 -15.93 6.79
N THR A 904 -6.37 -14.89 7.63
CA THR A 904 -7.40 -13.85 7.53
C THR A 904 -6.79 -12.54 7.04
N GLU A 905 -7.50 -11.87 6.12
CA GLU A 905 -7.04 -10.62 5.50
C GLU A 905 -7.23 -9.40 6.41
N VAL A 906 -8.02 -9.56 7.48
CA VAL A 906 -8.32 -8.54 8.49
C VAL A 906 -8.36 -9.22 9.86
N PRO A 907 -8.29 -8.46 10.98
CA PRO A 907 -8.57 -9.01 12.30
C PRO A 907 -10.00 -9.54 12.36
N VAL A 908 -10.18 -10.71 12.98
CA VAL A 908 -11.49 -11.33 13.17
C VAL A 908 -11.77 -11.54 14.65
N TRP A 909 -13.05 -11.60 15.02
CA TRP A 909 -13.43 -11.83 16.41
C TRP A 909 -13.08 -13.25 16.85
N THR A 910 -12.71 -13.40 18.12
CA THR A 910 -12.36 -14.68 18.75
C THR A 910 -13.43 -15.76 18.54
N HIS A 911 -14.71 -15.41 18.65
CA HIS A 911 -15.82 -16.35 18.41
C HIS A 911 -15.89 -16.84 16.97
N LEU A 912 -15.70 -15.95 15.99
CA LEU A 912 -15.67 -16.32 14.57
C LEU A 912 -14.46 -17.20 14.29
N GLY A 913 -13.31 -16.83 14.85
CA GLY A 913 -12.08 -17.63 14.83
C GLY A 913 -12.30 -19.05 15.34
N HIS A 914 -12.93 -19.15 16.51
CA HIS A 914 -13.22 -20.44 17.13
C HIS A 914 -14.10 -21.31 16.23
N GLU A 915 -15.23 -20.77 15.75
CA GLU A 915 -16.18 -21.48 14.92
C GLU A 915 -15.57 -21.96 13.59
N MET A 916 -14.86 -21.07 12.90
CA MET A 916 -14.16 -21.38 11.65
C MET A 916 -13.13 -22.49 11.86
N GLY A 917 -12.33 -22.40 12.94
CA GLY A 917 -11.34 -23.42 13.28
C GLY A 917 -11.96 -24.78 13.57
N MET A 918 -13.01 -24.83 14.40
CA MET A 918 -13.70 -26.08 14.74
C MET A 918 -14.29 -26.77 13.51
N GLN A 919 -14.99 -26.03 12.65
CA GLN A 919 -15.57 -26.61 11.43
C GLN A 919 -14.48 -27.06 10.45
N LEU A 920 -13.42 -26.28 10.29
CA LEU A 920 -12.33 -26.61 9.39
C LEU A 920 -11.59 -27.87 9.84
N ILE A 921 -11.16 -27.92 11.11
CA ILE A 921 -10.50 -29.09 11.70
C ILE A 921 -11.36 -30.34 11.50
N THR A 922 -12.66 -30.25 11.77
CA THR A 922 -13.61 -31.36 11.62
C THR A 922 -13.70 -31.86 10.17
N ARG A 923 -13.80 -30.95 9.21
CA ARG A 923 -13.95 -31.29 7.78
C ARG A 923 -12.65 -31.85 7.21
N LEU A 924 -11.53 -31.19 7.47
CA LEU A 924 -10.23 -31.67 7.02
C LEU A 924 -9.87 -33.02 7.67
N GLY A 925 -10.23 -33.23 8.94
CA GLY A 925 -10.06 -34.51 9.62
C GLY A 925 -10.87 -35.66 8.99
N LYS A 926 -11.96 -35.36 8.29
CA LYS A 926 -12.73 -36.35 7.50
C LYS A 926 -12.10 -36.65 6.14
N GLY A 927 -11.10 -35.88 5.70
CA GLY A 927 -10.51 -35.97 4.38
C GLY A 927 -11.15 -35.02 3.35
N GLU A 928 -11.94 -34.04 3.77
CA GLU A 928 -12.46 -33.03 2.84
C GLU A 928 -11.32 -32.13 2.35
N PRO A 929 -11.23 -31.82 1.04
CA PRO A 929 -10.28 -30.85 0.51
C PRO A 929 -10.51 -29.47 1.12
N VAL A 930 -9.45 -28.75 1.48
CA VAL A 930 -9.54 -27.44 2.14
C VAL A 930 -10.33 -26.40 1.35
N SER A 931 -10.21 -26.39 0.02
CA SER A 931 -10.98 -25.46 -0.83
C SER A 931 -12.48 -25.72 -0.74
N ASP A 932 -12.88 -26.99 -0.76
CA ASP A 932 -14.28 -27.42 -0.70
C ASP A 932 -14.84 -27.18 0.71
N ALA A 933 -14.08 -27.52 1.74
CA ALA A 933 -14.42 -27.29 3.14
C ALA A 933 -14.64 -25.80 3.45
N LEU A 934 -13.75 -24.92 2.98
CA LEU A 934 -13.83 -23.49 3.25
C LEU A 934 -15.08 -22.86 2.62
N THR A 935 -15.41 -23.20 1.37
CA THR A 935 -16.64 -22.71 0.73
C THR A 935 -17.89 -23.30 1.41
N ALA A 936 -17.88 -24.56 1.83
CA ALA A 936 -18.99 -25.15 2.57
C ALA A 936 -19.22 -24.44 3.91
N ILE A 937 -18.17 -24.17 4.68
CA ILE A 937 -18.23 -23.42 5.95
C ILE A 937 -18.84 -22.03 5.72
N ARG A 938 -18.36 -21.30 4.70
CA ARG A 938 -18.91 -19.96 4.36
C ARG A 938 -20.40 -20.01 4.07
N ARG A 939 -20.84 -20.99 3.27
CA ARG A 939 -22.26 -21.15 2.91
C ARG A 939 -23.10 -21.55 4.12
N GLU A 940 -22.60 -22.41 4.99
CA GLU A 940 -23.30 -22.81 6.21
C GLU A 940 -23.40 -21.66 7.22
N LEU A 941 -22.33 -20.89 7.40
CA LEU A 941 -22.32 -19.71 8.24
C LEU A 941 -23.31 -18.66 7.72
N TYR A 942 -23.33 -18.41 6.42
CA TYR A 942 -24.31 -17.49 5.84
C TYR A 942 -25.75 -18.03 5.95
N ALA A 943 -26.00 -19.29 5.62
CA ALA A 943 -27.35 -19.86 5.63
C ALA A 943 -27.94 -20.02 7.04
N LYS A 944 -27.14 -20.47 8.01
CA LYS A 944 -27.61 -20.75 9.38
C LYS A 944 -27.54 -19.52 10.28
N LYS A 945 -26.59 -18.61 10.04
CA LYS A 945 -26.27 -17.50 10.93
C LYS A 945 -26.39 -16.12 10.28
N ARG A 946 -26.78 -16.02 9.00
CA ARG A 946 -26.83 -14.77 8.24
C ARG A 946 -25.50 -14.01 8.26
N ASN A 947 -24.39 -14.74 8.40
CA ASN A 947 -23.10 -14.15 8.68
C ASN A 947 -22.14 -14.35 7.48
N PRO A 948 -21.85 -13.29 6.70
CA PRO A 948 -20.96 -13.38 5.54
C PRO A 948 -19.46 -13.27 5.91
N LEU A 949 -19.09 -13.16 7.19
CA LEU A 949 -17.71 -12.94 7.62
C LEU A 949 -16.79 -14.16 7.42
N GLY A 950 -17.33 -15.32 7.08
CA GLY A 950 -16.51 -16.44 6.59
C GLY A 950 -15.72 -16.08 5.32
N LEU A 951 -16.12 -15.05 4.59
CA LEU A 951 -15.36 -14.51 3.45
C LEU A 951 -14.00 -13.93 3.87
N LEU A 952 -13.80 -13.58 5.15
CA LEU A 952 -12.54 -12.98 5.63
C LEU A 952 -11.34 -13.94 5.60
N TYR A 953 -11.61 -15.24 5.52
CA TYR A 953 -10.60 -16.29 5.43
C TYR A 953 -10.16 -16.49 3.98
N VAL A 954 -8.86 -16.57 3.75
CA VAL A 954 -8.27 -16.82 2.43
C VAL A 954 -7.31 -17.98 2.51
N TYR A 955 -7.42 -18.87 1.52
CA TYR A 955 -6.54 -20.02 1.38
C TYR A 955 -5.60 -19.83 0.19
N TYR A 956 -4.30 -19.96 0.46
CA TYR A 956 -3.25 -19.99 -0.53
C TYR A 956 -2.63 -21.40 -0.56
N GLY A 957 -2.40 -21.97 -1.75
CA GLY A 957 -1.74 -23.28 -1.90
C GLY A 957 -2.64 -24.38 -2.47
N ASP A 958 -2.24 -25.63 -2.22
CA ASP A 958 -2.86 -26.82 -2.81
C ASP A 958 -4.34 -26.99 -2.42
N PRO A 959 -5.30 -26.83 -3.35
CA PRO A 959 -6.74 -26.96 -3.05
C PRO A 959 -7.13 -28.31 -2.42
N ALA A 960 -6.33 -29.34 -2.67
CA ALA A 960 -6.51 -30.70 -2.17
C ALA A 960 -6.06 -30.91 -0.72
N ALA A 961 -5.34 -29.95 -0.13
CA ALA A 961 -4.73 -30.15 1.17
C ALA A 961 -5.76 -30.55 2.23
N THR A 962 -5.39 -31.51 3.07
CA THR A 962 -6.26 -32.10 4.08
C THR A 962 -5.44 -32.61 5.29
N LEU A 963 -6.11 -32.94 6.39
CA LEU A 963 -5.47 -33.48 7.60
C LEU A 963 -5.42 -35.02 7.62
N ARG A 964 -6.21 -35.68 6.78
CA ARG A 964 -6.29 -37.15 6.65
C ARG A 964 -5.59 -37.49 5.35
N HIS A 965 -4.36 -38.02 5.35
CA HIS A 965 -3.43 -37.81 4.23
C HIS A 965 -1.99 -37.92 4.62
#